data_AF-A0A9P5SIZ3-F1
#
_entry.id   AF-A0A9P5SIZ3-F1
#
_cell.length_a   1.000
_cell.length_b   1.000
_cell.length_c   1.000
_cell.angle_alpha   90.00
_cell.angle_beta   90.00
_cell.angle_gamma   90.00
#
_symmetry.space_group_name_H-M   'P 1'
#
loop_
_entity.id
_entity.type
_entity.pdbx_description
1 polymer ?
#
loop_
_entity_poly.entity_id
_entity_poly.type
_entity_poly.pdbx_seq_one_letter_code
_entity_poly.pdbx_strand_id
1 'polypeptide(L)'
;MLKYVVPKPSRRSPVINRAYYQRTESIRKIVEGWIEQCEQLGVAECTIISLGCGFDPTYFRLATLRKNTQSATKLRYVDIDYPTLITERLYMVRNEDTLFDLLPDNASVDDVGSFVSDTYSCLGIDLRDLRQLESGLESAQVKKNGGRIPILVISEVVLAYLAPDESDALLQFFAGYSEATFILHEQCIPTFDEQDEDQNLHPFALTMFRHFERTMTPLKTLREYRSLYDQLDRFERLGWSKCDILNMNLVSDEIVLQSPEEHQRICSLEPFDEYDEQFWIGAYYFIAIATTGPKAEASTTPSQSPNVLRALGLLSKIQTWNSSNNLPEGSFASLSKTTSEPSAIPSQPIEWTAHNPIAGLEINRKGHTLSIMGDEAFIFGGFGLDPNDAVEDQRVFQQRSQQTRLGSMIQYNLVTGSSRTHPREEDGPAPRMHHSAATTLNGSAIYIYGGRDGPTKVHNDVWRYTAEGGWDPLWRARISQESDASCPKGLFKHTANMMTIAGRQMMVVFGGRVASGEANFQVFAFDLQEGQWGEFKWRSEQDKQKFGGVFSHSAVVTQDANHQECLLVVGGIRMSNEQVLNTVCQITLGVETEELPRYWVEAQALDIRASTGEPLKPRFGHSAVAVDSDRIWILGGVSSPGLLQWHETMVEIQPRRATFETLKPSCFRELVMVGHATALDARRQRIVGTGGGGTCFGFGAWWDASAWGIHIQAMIM
;
A
#
# COMPACT_ATOMS: atom_id res chain seq x y z
N MET A 1 -25.79 9.62 6.29
CA MET A 1 -25.80 9.76 7.76
C MET A 1 -24.70 10.70 8.26
N LEU A 2 -23.41 10.53 7.92
CA LEU A 2 -22.32 11.40 8.42
C LEU A 2 -22.54 12.92 8.25
N LYS A 3 -23.18 13.37 7.16
CA LYS A 3 -23.47 14.79 6.89
C LYS A 3 -24.28 15.50 7.99
N TYR A 4 -24.96 14.74 8.85
CA TYR A 4 -25.80 15.25 9.93
C TYR A 4 -25.04 15.46 11.25
N VAL A 5 -23.88 14.81 11.40
CA VAL A 5 -23.05 14.85 12.62
C VAL A 5 -21.66 15.44 12.36
N VAL A 6 -21.31 15.70 11.09
CA VAL A 6 -20.08 16.38 10.68
C VAL A 6 -20.46 17.68 9.93
N PRO A 7 -20.27 18.87 10.54
CA PRO A 7 -20.81 20.13 10.01
C PRO A 7 -20.19 20.60 8.70
N LYS A 8 -18.91 20.24 8.44
CA LYS A 8 -18.15 20.76 7.29
C LYS A 8 -17.52 19.62 6.48
N PRO A 9 -17.92 19.42 5.22
CA PRO A 9 -17.21 18.50 4.34
C PRO A 9 -15.81 19.06 4.07
N SER A 10 -14.80 18.22 4.27
CA SER A 10 -13.41 18.58 4.01
C SER A 10 -12.84 17.67 2.93
N ARG A 11 -12.25 18.25 1.87
CA ARG A 11 -11.53 17.46 0.87
C ARG A 11 -10.28 16.84 1.50
N ARG A 12 -9.97 15.62 1.10
CA ARG A 12 -8.76 14.87 1.44
C ARG A 12 -8.13 14.33 0.15
N SER A 13 -6.89 13.86 0.23
CA SER A 13 -6.27 13.20 -0.92
C SER A 13 -7.01 11.90 -1.25
N PRO A 14 -7.00 11.46 -2.52
CA PRO A 14 -7.61 10.21 -2.94
C PRO A 14 -7.16 8.99 -2.12
N VAL A 15 -5.88 8.92 -1.71
CA VAL A 15 -5.41 7.82 -0.83
C VAL A 15 -6.07 7.82 0.54
N ILE A 16 -6.28 8.98 1.16
CA ILE A 16 -6.98 9.08 2.43
C ILE A 16 -8.45 8.65 2.25
N ASN A 17 -9.11 9.10 1.19
CA ASN A 17 -10.49 8.71 0.91
C ASN A 17 -10.62 7.19 0.72
N ARG A 18 -9.72 6.56 -0.06
CA ARG A 18 -9.71 5.10 -0.26
C ARG A 18 -9.47 4.34 1.05
N ALA A 19 -8.50 4.75 1.87
CA ALA A 19 -8.22 4.11 3.14
C ALA A 19 -9.40 4.21 4.13
N TYR A 20 -10.05 5.37 4.23
CA TYR A 20 -11.24 5.55 5.07
C TYR A 20 -12.44 4.77 4.54
N TYR A 21 -12.60 4.68 3.22
CA TYR A 21 -13.61 3.83 2.60
C TYR A 21 -13.35 2.36 2.94
N GLN A 22 -12.14 1.84 2.75
CA GLN A 22 -11.76 0.47 3.11
C GLN A 22 -12.04 0.20 4.59
N ARG A 23 -11.58 1.08 5.49
CA ARG A 23 -11.86 1.00 6.94
C ARG A 23 -13.36 0.89 7.24
N THR A 24 -14.14 1.85 6.74
CA THR A 24 -15.59 1.94 6.99
C THR A 24 -16.34 0.73 6.42
N GLU A 25 -16.01 0.36 5.18
CA GLU A 25 -16.65 -0.73 4.46
C GLU A 25 -16.33 -2.10 5.08
N SER A 26 -15.12 -2.26 5.61
CA SER A 26 -14.71 -3.48 6.31
C SER A 26 -15.49 -3.68 7.60
N ILE A 27 -15.55 -2.66 8.47
CA ILE A 27 -16.34 -2.71 9.70
C ILE A 27 -17.83 -2.91 9.36
N ARG A 28 -18.34 -2.24 8.34
CA ARG A 28 -19.72 -2.41 7.85
C ARG A 28 -20.03 -3.87 7.52
N LYS A 29 -19.23 -4.49 6.64
CA LYS A 29 -19.42 -5.88 6.20
C LYS A 29 -19.24 -6.88 7.34
N ILE A 30 -18.31 -6.63 8.26
CA ILE A 30 -18.10 -7.45 9.46
C ILE A 30 -19.33 -7.41 10.37
N VAL A 31 -19.85 -6.22 10.65
CA VAL A 31 -21.03 -6.03 11.50
C VAL A 31 -22.27 -6.67 10.87
N GLU A 32 -22.51 -6.41 9.58
CA GLU A 32 -23.64 -7.01 8.86
C GLU A 32 -23.53 -8.53 8.79
N GLY A 33 -22.35 -9.06 8.44
CA GLY A 33 -22.11 -10.50 8.41
C GLY A 33 -22.29 -11.16 9.78
N TRP A 34 -21.91 -10.49 10.86
CA TRP A 34 -22.17 -10.98 12.23
C TRP A 34 -23.67 -11.04 12.55
N ILE A 35 -24.42 -9.99 12.19
CA ILE A 35 -25.87 -9.94 12.34
C ILE A 35 -26.54 -11.07 11.54
N GLU A 36 -26.15 -11.26 10.28
CA GLU A 36 -26.67 -12.32 9.42
C GLU A 36 -26.42 -13.71 10.02
N GLN A 37 -25.27 -13.94 10.65
CA GLN A 37 -25.00 -15.20 11.35
C GLN A 37 -25.88 -15.40 12.58
N CYS A 38 -26.16 -14.33 13.34
CA CYS A 38 -27.12 -14.41 14.45
C CYS A 38 -28.50 -14.84 13.94
N GLU A 39 -28.96 -14.24 12.84
CA GLU A 39 -30.26 -14.55 12.22
C GLU A 39 -30.31 -15.99 11.68
N GLN A 40 -29.27 -16.42 10.95
CA GLN A 40 -29.16 -17.79 10.41
C GLN A 40 -29.13 -18.86 11.50
N LEU A 41 -28.52 -18.55 12.66
CA LEU A 41 -28.48 -19.45 13.81
C LEU A 41 -29.79 -19.43 14.62
N GLY A 42 -30.74 -18.56 14.30
CA GLY A 42 -32.01 -18.44 15.03
C GLY A 42 -31.84 -17.82 16.42
N VAL A 43 -30.85 -16.95 16.61
CA VAL A 43 -30.64 -16.21 17.85
C VAL A 43 -31.81 -15.25 18.07
N ALA A 44 -32.46 -15.30 19.22
CA ALA A 44 -33.63 -14.45 19.52
C ALA A 44 -33.25 -12.97 19.73
N GLU A 45 -32.12 -12.71 20.40
CA GLU A 45 -31.61 -11.36 20.67
C GLU A 45 -30.08 -11.33 20.57
N CYS A 46 -29.54 -10.29 19.96
CA CYS A 46 -28.11 -10.01 19.91
C CYS A 46 -27.82 -8.52 20.19
N THR A 47 -26.62 -8.22 20.69
CA THR A 47 -26.23 -6.85 21.05
C THR A 47 -24.94 -6.43 20.36
N ILE A 48 -24.90 -5.21 19.83
CA ILE A 48 -23.68 -4.55 19.37
C ILE A 48 -23.30 -3.45 20.36
N ILE A 49 -22.02 -3.37 20.71
CA ILE A 49 -21.45 -2.38 21.63
C ILE A 49 -20.32 -1.66 20.89
N SER A 50 -20.47 -0.37 20.64
CA SER A 50 -19.47 0.49 20.01
C SER A 50 -18.72 1.28 21.10
N LEU A 51 -17.46 0.92 21.33
CA LEU A 51 -16.58 1.60 22.28
C LEU A 51 -15.91 2.78 21.61
N GLY A 52 -15.90 3.95 22.27
CA GLY A 52 -15.38 5.19 21.68
C GLY A 52 -16.09 5.53 20.38
N CYS A 53 -17.43 5.48 20.40
CA CYS A 53 -18.25 5.55 19.20
C CYS A 53 -18.13 6.87 18.44
N GLY A 54 -17.63 7.94 19.08
CA GLY A 54 -17.54 9.25 18.46
C GLY A 54 -18.86 9.70 17.84
N PHE A 55 -18.79 10.09 16.58
CA PHE A 55 -19.94 10.43 15.74
C PHE A 55 -20.27 9.33 14.73
N ASP A 56 -19.90 8.07 15.00
CA ASP A 56 -20.18 6.95 14.10
C ASP A 56 -21.71 6.77 13.89
N PRO A 57 -22.19 6.68 12.64
CA PRO A 57 -23.62 6.60 12.35
C PRO A 57 -24.14 5.16 12.15
N THR A 58 -23.40 4.13 12.56
CA THR A 58 -23.73 2.72 12.25
C THR A 58 -25.10 2.33 12.75
N TYR A 59 -25.48 2.71 13.97
CA TYR A 59 -26.84 2.47 14.49
C TYR A 59 -27.91 3.03 13.54
N PHE A 60 -27.86 4.32 13.20
CA PHE A 60 -28.86 4.98 12.36
C PHE A 60 -28.98 4.34 10.97
N ARG A 61 -27.85 3.90 10.42
CA ARG A 61 -27.81 3.15 9.16
C ARG A 61 -28.53 1.80 9.29
N LEU A 62 -28.23 1.02 10.34
CA LEU A 62 -28.89 -0.26 10.61
C LEU A 62 -30.39 -0.10 10.89
N ALA A 63 -30.78 0.91 11.67
CA ALA A 63 -32.18 1.23 11.94
C ALA A 63 -32.95 1.57 10.66
N THR A 64 -32.32 2.32 9.75
CA THR A 64 -32.91 2.64 8.43
C THR A 64 -33.13 1.39 7.59
N LEU A 65 -32.14 0.48 7.53
CA LEU A 65 -32.24 -0.76 6.77
C LEU A 65 -33.32 -1.69 7.36
N ARG A 66 -33.42 -1.76 8.69
CA ARG A 66 -34.38 -2.63 9.39
C ARG A 66 -35.80 -2.09 9.43
N LYS A 67 -36.04 -0.79 9.20
CA LYS A 67 -37.41 -0.21 9.15
C LYS A 67 -38.35 -0.97 8.19
N ASN A 68 -37.81 -1.55 7.12
CA ASN A 68 -38.58 -2.27 6.09
C ASN A 68 -38.31 -3.78 6.06
N THR A 69 -37.64 -4.34 7.07
CA THR A 69 -37.25 -5.76 7.09
C THR A 69 -37.72 -6.42 8.37
N GLN A 70 -38.53 -7.47 8.23
CA GLN A 70 -38.97 -8.28 9.37
C GLN A 70 -37.84 -9.25 9.74
N SER A 71 -37.15 -8.98 10.85
CA SER A 71 -36.13 -9.88 11.42
C SER A 71 -36.69 -10.61 12.63
N ALA A 72 -36.42 -11.91 12.72
CA ALA A 72 -36.75 -12.72 13.91
C ALA A 72 -35.76 -12.47 15.07
N THR A 73 -34.62 -11.81 14.80
CA THR A 73 -33.59 -11.49 15.78
C THR A 73 -33.71 -10.03 16.20
N LYS A 74 -34.03 -9.82 17.48
CA LYS A 74 -34.00 -8.49 18.10
C LYS A 74 -32.55 -8.00 18.17
N LEU A 75 -32.29 -6.82 17.63
CA LEU A 75 -30.97 -6.17 17.67
C LEU A 75 -30.99 -5.02 18.67
N ARG A 76 -30.08 -5.08 19.64
CA ARG A 76 -29.76 -3.99 20.55
C ARG A 76 -28.43 -3.34 20.16
N TYR A 77 -28.34 -2.02 20.24
CA TYR A 77 -27.11 -1.29 19.93
C TYR A 77 -26.76 -0.33 21.06
N VAL A 78 -25.51 -0.35 21.52
CA VAL A 78 -25.01 0.49 22.61
C VAL A 78 -23.81 1.30 22.14
N ASP A 79 -23.95 2.62 22.10
CA ASP A 79 -22.87 3.57 21.88
C ASP A 79 -22.27 3.99 23.23
N ILE A 80 -20.94 3.99 23.35
CA ILE A 80 -20.24 4.40 24.57
C ILE A 80 -19.09 5.34 24.20
N ASP A 81 -19.05 6.51 24.84
CA ASP A 81 -17.94 7.46 24.74
C ASP A 81 -17.90 8.36 25.97
N TYR A 82 -16.93 9.27 26.06
CA TYR A 82 -16.84 10.24 27.14
C TYR A 82 -18.15 11.04 27.30
N PRO A 83 -18.57 11.37 28.54
CA PRO A 83 -19.81 12.10 28.81
C PRO A 83 -19.98 13.39 27.99
N THR A 84 -18.89 14.12 27.76
CA THR A 84 -18.90 15.35 26.96
C THR A 84 -19.25 15.10 25.50
N LEU A 85 -18.71 14.02 24.91
CA LEU A 85 -18.94 13.69 23.50
C LEU A 85 -20.33 13.11 23.29
N ILE A 86 -20.81 12.28 24.22
CA ILE A 86 -22.19 11.76 24.18
C ILE A 86 -23.21 12.89 24.33
N THR A 87 -22.94 13.88 25.18
CA THR A 87 -23.78 15.08 25.29
C THR A 87 -23.89 15.82 23.94
N GLU A 88 -22.75 16.03 23.27
CA GLU A 88 -22.72 16.69 21.96
C GLU A 88 -23.42 15.85 20.87
N ARG A 89 -23.19 14.54 20.85
CA ARG A 89 -23.85 13.59 19.94
C ARG A 89 -25.37 13.62 20.09
N LEU A 90 -25.88 13.49 21.32
CA LEU A 90 -27.33 13.50 21.59
C LEU A 90 -27.95 14.85 21.20
N TYR A 91 -27.23 15.96 21.44
CA TYR A 91 -27.65 17.27 20.97
C TYR A 91 -27.79 17.29 19.43
N MET A 92 -26.80 16.81 18.68
CA MET A 92 -26.87 16.76 17.21
C MET A 92 -28.01 15.88 16.71
N VAL A 93 -28.16 14.68 17.28
CA VAL A 93 -29.17 13.69 16.87
C VAL A 93 -30.60 14.23 17.05
N ARG A 94 -30.87 14.97 18.12
CA ARG A 94 -32.20 15.51 18.41
C ARG A 94 -32.57 16.76 17.66
N ASN A 95 -31.57 17.53 17.24
CA ASN A 95 -31.78 18.72 16.42
C ASN A 95 -31.80 18.38 14.92
N GLU A 96 -31.79 17.09 14.56
CA GLU A 96 -31.92 16.61 13.19
C GLU A 96 -33.04 15.56 13.11
N ASP A 97 -34.20 15.96 12.59
CA ASP A 97 -35.39 15.13 12.45
C ASP A 97 -35.09 13.76 11.80
N THR A 98 -34.22 13.75 10.78
CA THR A 98 -33.82 12.51 10.08
C THR A 98 -33.23 11.46 11.02
N LEU A 99 -32.49 11.89 12.05
CA LEU A 99 -31.86 11.02 13.03
C LEU A 99 -32.78 10.77 14.23
N PHE A 100 -33.51 11.79 14.68
CA PHE A 100 -34.44 11.68 15.80
C PHE A 100 -35.56 10.67 15.51
N ASP A 101 -36.11 10.67 14.29
CA ASP A 101 -37.16 9.74 13.84
C ASP A 101 -36.70 8.27 13.73
N LEU A 102 -35.41 8.00 13.93
CA LEU A 102 -34.85 6.65 14.00
C LEU A 102 -34.67 6.17 15.43
N LEU A 103 -34.81 7.04 16.43
CA LEU A 103 -34.71 6.67 17.83
C LEU A 103 -35.95 5.89 18.31
N PRO A 104 -35.83 5.11 19.38
CA PRO A 104 -36.96 4.39 19.98
C PRO A 104 -37.97 5.34 20.63
N ASP A 105 -39.23 4.90 20.76
CA ASP A 105 -40.38 5.74 21.18
C ASP A 105 -40.22 6.43 22.54
N ASN A 106 -39.33 5.95 23.40
CA ASN A 106 -39.04 6.56 24.70
C ASN A 106 -38.01 7.69 24.64
N ALA A 107 -37.53 8.07 23.45
CA ALA A 107 -36.63 9.20 23.25
C ALA A 107 -37.31 10.53 23.58
N SER A 108 -36.66 11.34 24.39
CA SER A 108 -37.06 12.73 24.65
C SER A 108 -36.04 13.67 24.04
N VAL A 109 -36.46 14.89 23.71
CA VAL A 109 -35.52 15.97 23.35
C VAL A 109 -34.63 16.39 24.55
N ASP A 110 -35.04 16.04 25.77
CA ASP A 110 -34.42 16.48 27.01
C ASP A 110 -33.31 15.56 27.58
N ASP A 111 -33.07 14.33 27.07
CA ASP A 111 -32.09 13.42 27.73
C ASP A 111 -30.62 13.85 27.55
N VAL A 112 -30.01 14.51 28.51
CA VAL A 112 -28.61 14.97 28.39
C VAL A 112 -27.63 13.95 28.97
N GLY A 113 -26.48 13.75 28.30
CA GLY A 113 -25.36 12.94 28.81
C GLY A 113 -25.52 11.42 28.70
N SER A 114 -26.75 10.90 28.65
CA SER A 114 -27.03 9.49 28.33
C SER A 114 -28.47 9.30 27.84
N PHE A 115 -28.70 8.27 27.04
CA PHE A 115 -30.01 7.80 26.61
C PHE A 115 -30.06 6.27 26.70
N VAL A 116 -31.13 5.69 27.24
CA VAL A 116 -31.27 4.24 27.39
C VAL A 116 -32.64 3.81 26.88
N SER A 117 -32.65 2.76 26.07
CA SER A 117 -33.88 2.14 25.58
C SER A 117 -33.68 0.65 25.33
N ASP A 118 -34.73 -0.02 24.86
CA ASP A 118 -34.72 -1.45 24.56
C ASP A 118 -33.91 -1.83 23.30
N THR A 119 -33.72 -0.90 22.36
CA THR A 119 -33.03 -1.17 21.07
C THR A 119 -31.83 -0.28 20.81
N TYR A 120 -31.75 0.91 21.42
CA TYR A 120 -30.61 1.82 21.31
C TYR A 120 -30.28 2.51 22.62
N SER A 121 -29.03 2.41 23.06
CA SER A 121 -28.53 3.13 24.22
C SER A 121 -27.27 3.91 23.85
N CYS A 122 -27.09 5.06 24.47
CA CYS A 122 -25.99 5.99 24.27
C CYS A 122 -25.48 6.41 25.65
N LEU A 123 -24.30 5.95 26.03
CA LEU A 123 -23.80 5.98 27.41
C LEU A 123 -22.55 6.84 27.52
N GLY A 124 -22.64 7.96 28.26
CA GLY A 124 -21.51 8.81 28.61
C GLY A 124 -20.67 8.18 29.72
N ILE A 125 -19.66 7.39 29.36
CA ILE A 125 -18.83 6.62 30.30
C ILE A 125 -17.36 6.72 29.88
N ASP A 126 -16.49 6.98 30.86
CA ASP A 126 -15.05 6.80 30.71
C ASP A 126 -14.74 5.31 30.69
N LEU A 127 -14.21 4.79 29.58
CA LEU A 127 -13.92 3.37 29.40
C LEU A 127 -12.90 2.82 30.42
N ARG A 128 -12.16 3.68 31.12
CA ARG A 128 -11.25 3.29 32.21
C ARG A 128 -11.98 2.92 33.50
N ASP A 129 -13.21 3.40 33.69
CA ASP A 129 -14.04 3.07 34.86
C ASP A 129 -14.94 1.87 34.56
N LEU A 130 -14.38 0.67 34.75
CA LEU A 130 -15.09 -0.59 34.49
C LEU A 130 -16.33 -0.78 35.37
N ARG A 131 -16.43 -0.12 36.53
CA ARG A 131 -17.62 -0.21 37.40
C ARG A 131 -18.77 0.58 36.81
N GLN A 132 -18.50 1.79 36.33
CA GLN A 132 -19.50 2.58 35.61
C GLN A 132 -19.90 1.91 34.30
N LEU A 133 -18.94 1.35 33.57
CA LEU A 133 -19.20 0.58 32.35
C LEU A 133 -20.15 -0.58 32.61
N GLU A 134 -19.90 -1.39 33.64
CA GLU A 134 -20.77 -2.50 34.02
C GLU A 134 -22.18 -2.02 34.39
N SER A 135 -22.30 -1.01 35.26
CA SER A 135 -23.59 -0.46 35.67
C SER A 135 -24.38 0.14 34.50
N GLY A 136 -23.70 0.82 33.57
CA GLY A 136 -24.32 1.38 32.37
C GLY A 136 -24.82 0.29 31.42
N LEU A 137 -24.01 -0.74 31.17
CA LEU A 137 -24.40 -1.89 30.35
C LEU A 137 -25.57 -2.65 30.97
N GLU A 138 -25.58 -2.86 32.29
CA GLU A 138 -26.72 -3.48 33.00
C GLU A 138 -28.00 -2.65 32.88
N SER A 139 -27.88 -1.33 32.96
CA SER A 139 -29.01 -0.40 32.74
C SER A 139 -29.56 -0.49 31.32
N ALA A 140 -28.67 -0.71 30.34
CA ALA A 140 -29.02 -1.02 28.96
C ALA A 140 -29.44 -2.49 28.72
N GLN A 141 -29.64 -3.28 29.79
CA GLN A 141 -30.03 -4.69 29.80
C GLN A 141 -28.98 -5.67 29.23
N VAL A 142 -27.71 -5.26 29.18
CA VAL A 142 -26.58 -6.07 28.72
C VAL A 142 -25.84 -6.64 29.92
N LYS A 143 -26.25 -7.83 30.37
CA LYS A 143 -25.72 -8.48 31.59
C LYS A 143 -24.70 -9.55 31.27
N LYS A 144 -23.66 -9.69 32.10
CA LYS A 144 -22.71 -10.82 32.02
C LYS A 144 -23.37 -12.17 32.34
N ASN A 145 -24.28 -12.15 33.33
CA ASN A 145 -24.98 -13.32 33.85
C ASN A 145 -26.49 -13.10 33.69
N GLY A 146 -27.09 -13.66 32.64
CA GLY A 146 -28.51 -13.43 32.35
C GLY A 146 -29.12 -14.26 31.21
N GLY A 147 -28.45 -15.32 30.77
CA GLY A 147 -28.77 -16.07 29.55
C GLY A 147 -27.74 -15.85 28.46
N ARG A 148 -27.76 -16.69 27.42
CA ARG A 148 -26.81 -16.65 26.31
C ARG A 148 -27.27 -15.66 25.23
N ILE A 149 -26.92 -14.39 25.41
CA ILE A 149 -27.10 -13.33 24.40
C ILE A 149 -25.71 -13.03 23.81
N PRO A 150 -25.46 -13.31 22.52
CA PRO A 150 -24.19 -13.00 21.91
C PRO A 150 -24.02 -11.48 21.80
N ILE A 151 -22.82 -11.01 22.15
CA ILE A 151 -22.44 -9.61 22.00
C ILE A 151 -21.34 -9.44 20.95
N LEU A 152 -21.42 -8.37 20.16
CA LEU A 152 -20.35 -7.88 19.28
C LEU A 152 -19.83 -6.56 19.85
N VAL A 153 -18.55 -6.54 20.23
CA VAL A 153 -17.89 -5.35 20.74
C VAL A 153 -16.97 -4.80 19.66
N ILE A 154 -17.06 -3.51 19.38
CA ILE A 154 -16.28 -2.84 18.34
C ILE A 154 -15.41 -1.78 19.01
N SER A 155 -14.10 -1.84 18.76
CA SER A 155 -13.15 -0.77 19.05
C SER A 155 -12.45 -0.38 17.77
N GLU A 156 -12.79 0.79 17.23
CA GLU A 156 -12.28 1.28 15.96
C GLU A 156 -11.34 2.49 16.17
N VAL A 157 -10.06 2.19 16.41
CA VAL A 157 -8.99 3.13 16.78
C VAL A 157 -9.31 3.84 18.10
N VAL A 158 -9.62 3.05 19.13
CA VAL A 158 -10.00 3.54 20.47
C VAL A 158 -9.05 3.04 21.53
N LEU A 159 -8.87 1.71 21.64
CA LEU A 159 -7.91 1.14 22.59
C LEU A 159 -6.49 1.68 22.37
N ALA A 160 -6.11 2.02 21.14
CA ALA A 160 -4.89 2.73 20.76
C ALA A 160 -4.49 3.91 21.67
N TYR A 161 -5.45 4.63 22.26
CA TYR A 161 -5.21 5.82 23.08
C TYR A 161 -5.19 5.56 24.61
N LEU A 162 -5.55 4.35 25.04
CA LEU A 162 -5.53 3.93 26.44
C LEU A 162 -4.16 3.35 26.81
N ALA A 163 -3.78 3.43 28.08
CA ALA A 163 -2.58 2.73 28.53
C ALA A 163 -2.77 1.20 28.33
N PRO A 164 -1.68 0.43 28.11
CA PRO A 164 -1.78 -1.00 27.87
C PRO A 164 -2.63 -1.74 28.91
N ASP A 165 -2.41 -1.48 30.20
CA ASP A 165 -3.17 -2.04 31.32
C ASP A 165 -4.66 -1.65 31.32
N GLU A 166 -4.98 -0.38 31.03
CA GLU A 166 -6.36 0.10 30.89
C GLU A 166 -7.09 -0.61 29.73
N SER A 167 -6.42 -0.75 28.59
CA SER A 167 -6.98 -1.39 27.40
C SER A 167 -7.12 -2.91 27.56
N ASP A 168 -6.19 -3.56 28.25
CA ASP A 168 -6.25 -4.99 28.56
C ASP A 168 -7.38 -5.30 29.53
N ALA A 169 -7.60 -4.43 30.51
CA ALA A 169 -8.70 -4.56 31.46
C ALA A 169 -10.07 -4.54 30.74
N LEU A 170 -10.22 -3.73 29.68
CA LEU A 170 -11.42 -3.74 28.82
C LEU A 170 -11.58 -5.03 28.03
N LEU A 171 -10.52 -5.52 27.39
CA LEU A 171 -10.56 -6.79 26.67
C LEU A 171 -10.94 -7.94 27.61
N GLN A 172 -10.34 -7.98 28.80
CA GLN A 172 -10.63 -8.98 29.83
C GLN A 172 -12.07 -8.86 30.36
N PHE A 173 -12.57 -7.63 30.52
CA PHE A 173 -13.93 -7.33 30.95
C PHE A 173 -14.96 -7.94 29.98
N PHE A 174 -14.80 -7.70 28.67
CA PHE A 174 -15.71 -8.22 27.66
C PHE A 174 -15.54 -9.72 27.42
N ALA A 175 -14.33 -10.26 27.59
CA ALA A 175 -14.10 -11.70 27.62
C ALA A 175 -14.90 -12.38 28.73
N GLY A 176 -15.35 -11.66 29.77
CA GLY A 176 -16.17 -12.14 30.88
C GLY A 176 -17.61 -12.52 30.52
N TYR A 177 -18.18 -12.03 29.40
CA TYR A 177 -19.56 -12.31 29.00
C TYR A 177 -19.77 -13.77 28.58
N SER A 178 -21.03 -14.21 28.49
CA SER A 178 -21.39 -15.58 28.13
C SER A 178 -20.94 -15.99 26.73
N GLU A 179 -20.97 -15.05 25.79
CA GLU A 179 -20.52 -15.22 24.41
C GLU A 179 -20.21 -13.85 23.80
N ALA A 180 -18.94 -13.59 23.49
CA ALA A 180 -18.51 -12.32 22.92
C ALA A 180 -17.73 -12.53 21.61
N THR A 181 -17.91 -11.59 20.69
CA THR A 181 -17.04 -11.33 19.55
C THR A 181 -16.46 -9.93 19.71
N PHE A 182 -15.15 -9.76 19.57
CA PHE A 182 -14.49 -8.46 19.63
C PHE A 182 -13.88 -8.14 18.27
N ILE A 183 -14.16 -6.95 17.77
CA ILE A 183 -13.56 -6.38 16.57
C ILE A 183 -12.65 -5.25 17.00
N LEU A 184 -11.35 -5.42 16.78
CA LEU A 184 -10.35 -4.39 17.05
C LEU A 184 -9.75 -3.94 15.72
N HIS A 185 -9.92 -2.66 15.39
CA HIS A 185 -9.23 -2.03 14.27
C HIS A 185 -8.29 -0.95 14.80
N GLU A 186 -6.98 -1.12 14.66
CA GLU A 186 -5.98 -0.13 15.06
C GLU A 186 -4.68 -0.29 14.27
N GLN A 187 -3.70 0.55 14.58
CA GLN A 187 -2.38 0.52 13.97
C GLN A 187 -1.57 -0.70 14.44
N CYS A 188 -0.66 -1.16 13.60
CA CYS A 188 0.43 -2.08 13.94
C CYS A 188 1.73 -1.61 13.28
N ILE A 189 2.84 -2.26 13.64
CA ILE A 189 4.13 -2.17 12.99
C ILE A 189 4.40 -3.54 12.37
N PRO A 190 4.26 -3.70 11.05
CA PRO A 190 4.70 -4.90 10.37
C PRO A 190 6.21 -4.95 10.53
N THR A 191 6.71 -6.01 11.14
CA THR A 191 8.10 -6.19 11.62
C THR A 191 9.16 -5.66 10.65
N PHE A 192 10.26 -5.13 11.21
CA PHE A 192 11.53 -4.84 10.53
C PHE A 192 12.64 -5.07 11.57
N ASP A 193 13.37 -6.18 11.43
CA ASP A 193 14.47 -6.71 12.27
C ASP A 193 14.28 -6.63 13.81
N GLU A 194 13.94 -7.78 14.42
CA GLU A 194 13.71 -8.00 15.87
C GLU A 194 14.89 -7.63 16.79
N GLN A 195 16.07 -7.36 16.26
CA GLN A 195 17.29 -7.24 17.06
C GLN A 195 17.57 -5.84 17.64
N ASP A 196 16.79 -4.82 17.26
CA ASP A 196 17.01 -3.46 17.78
C ASP A 196 15.67 -2.69 17.89
N GLU A 197 14.98 -2.89 19.02
CA GLU A 197 13.57 -2.53 19.20
C GLU A 197 13.24 -1.05 18.91
N ASP A 198 14.17 -0.10 19.00
CA ASP A 198 13.84 1.32 18.79
C ASP A 198 14.69 2.03 17.72
N GLN A 199 15.69 1.39 17.11
CA GLN A 199 16.62 2.06 16.19
C GLN A 199 16.33 1.82 14.69
N ASN A 200 15.52 0.83 14.34
CA ASN A 200 15.31 0.42 12.93
C ASN A 200 13.84 0.34 12.53
N LEU A 201 13.02 1.32 12.92
CA LEU A 201 11.64 1.40 12.43
C LEU A 201 11.60 1.87 10.98
N HIS A 202 10.79 1.19 10.15
CA HIS A 202 10.55 1.64 8.79
C HIS A 202 10.01 3.09 8.78
N PRO A 203 10.44 3.95 7.84
CA PRO A 203 10.15 5.38 7.88
C PRO A 203 8.68 5.81 7.98
N PHE A 204 7.76 5.01 7.46
CA PHE A 204 6.32 5.22 7.67
C PHE A 204 5.95 5.20 9.17
N ALA A 205 6.44 4.22 9.93
CA ALA A 205 6.21 4.08 11.36
C ALA A 205 6.76 5.27 12.14
N LEU A 206 8.01 5.66 11.85
CA LEU A 206 8.67 6.81 12.47
C LEU A 206 7.86 8.10 12.25
N THR A 207 7.38 8.29 11.02
CA THR A 207 6.60 9.47 10.66
C THR A 207 5.24 9.48 11.35
N MET A 208 4.59 8.31 11.45
CA MET A 208 3.35 8.12 12.19
C MET A 208 3.52 8.44 13.69
N PHE A 209 4.54 7.88 14.35
CA PHE A 209 4.81 8.16 15.77
C PHE A 209 5.04 9.65 16.02
N ARG A 210 5.91 10.28 15.23
CA ARG A 210 6.20 11.72 15.34
C ARG A 210 4.94 12.57 15.16
N HIS A 211 4.02 12.18 14.28
CA HIS A 211 2.75 12.88 14.10
C HIS A 211 1.89 12.84 15.36
N PHE A 212 1.61 11.65 15.88
CA PHE A 212 0.75 11.47 17.06
C PHE A 212 1.34 12.06 18.34
N GLU A 213 2.67 12.08 18.48
CA GLU A 213 3.35 12.79 19.57
C GLU A 213 3.15 14.31 19.48
N ARG A 214 3.29 14.90 18.29
CA ARG A 214 3.10 16.35 18.08
C ARG A 214 1.67 16.81 18.27
N THR A 215 0.70 15.98 17.91
CA THR A 215 -0.72 16.27 18.10
C THR A 215 -1.17 16.01 19.55
N MET A 216 -0.27 15.62 20.44
CA MET A 216 -0.55 15.32 21.86
C MET A 216 -1.58 14.18 22.03
N THR A 217 -1.59 13.24 21.08
CA THR A 217 -2.50 12.09 21.04
C THR A 217 -1.69 10.81 20.80
N PRO A 218 -0.75 10.43 21.68
CA PRO A 218 0.16 9.32 21.43
C PRO A 218 -0.60 7.99 21.33
N LEU A 219 -0.13 7.12 20.42
CA LEU A 219 -0.59 5.73 20.30
C LEU A 219 0.08 4.92 21.41
N LYS A 220 -0.63 4.72 22.52
CA LYS A 220 -0.08 4.16 23.77
C LYS A 220 0.06 2.65 23.70
N THR A 221 -0.94 1.94 23.20
CA THR A 221 -0.89 0.46 23.09
C THR A 221 0.12 0.01 22.04
N LEU A 222 0.30 0.76 20.95
CA LEU A 222 1.23 0.42 19.86
C LEU A 222 2.68 0.32 20.33
N ARG A 223 3.05 0.95 21.46
CA ARG A 223 4.40 0.83 22.03
C ARG A 223 4.66 -0.55 22.64
N GLU A 224 3.61 -1.20 23.15
CA GLU A 224 3.64 -2.52 23.78
C GLU A 224 3.24 -3.63 22.79
N TYR A 225 2.13 -3.43 22.08
CA TYR A 225 1.54 -4.37 21.13
C TYR A 225 1.80 -3.87 19.72
N ARG A 226 3.00 -4.14 19.21
CA ARG A 226 3.50 -3.63 17.93
C ARG A 226 3.03 -4.48 16.77
N SER A 227 3.21 -5.79 16.87
CA SER A 227 2.97 -6.74 15.78
C SER A 227 1.57 -7.37 15.84
N LEU A 228 1.17 -8.05 14.76
CA LEU A 228 -0.04 -8.87 14.80
C LEU A 228 0.10 -10.04 15.79
N TYR A 229 1.31 -10.54 16.01
CA TYR A 229 1.58 -11.63 16.96
C TYR A 229 1.43 -11.14 18.41
N ASP A 230 1.90 -9.93 18.73
CA ASP A 230 1.72 -9.35 20.07
C ASP A 230 0.23 -9.21 20.40
N GLN A 231 -0.58 -8.84 19.39
CA GLN A 231 -2.04 -8.76 19.55
C GLN A 231 -2.67 -10.15 19.70
N LEU A 232 -2.21 -11.18 18.99
CA LEU A 232 -2.69 -12.56 19.20
C LEU A 232 -2.41 -13.03 20.63
N ASP A 233 -1.16 -12.91 21.08
CA ASP A 233 -0.73 -13.32 22.42
C ASP A 233 -1.53 -12.56 23.49
N ARG A 234 -1.77 -11.27 23.24
CA ARG A 234 -2.63 -10.42 24.07
C ARG A 234 -4.05 -10.96 24.16
N PHE A 235 -4.71 -11.25 23.03
CA PHE A 235 -6.07 -11.80 23.03
C PHE A 235 -6.14 -13.15 23.73
N GLU A 236 -5.20 -14.07 23.45
CA GLU A 236 -5.15 -15.38 24.11
C GLU A 236 -5.02 -15.25 25.64
N ARG A 237 -4.03 -14.46 26.08
CA ARG A 237 -3.76 -14.21 27.51
C ARG A 237 -4.97 -13.63 28.24
N LEU A 238 -5.77 -12.80 27.57
CA LEU A 238 -6.94 -12.12 28.14
C LEU A 238 -8.24 -12.92 28.01
N GLY A 239 -8.15 -14.21 27.66
CA GLY A 239 -9.26 -15.16 27.74
C GLY A 239 -10.09 -15.28 26.46
N TRP A 240 -9.56 -14.88 25.31
CA TRP A 240 -10.19 -15.09 24.01
C TRP A 240 -9.72 -16.41 23.40
N SER A 241 -10.65 -17.32 23.11
CA SER A 241 -10.32 -18.69 22.69
C SER A 241 -9.96 -18.81 21.21
N LYS A 242 -10.34 -17.84 20.39
CA LYS A 242 -9.97 -17.72 18.98
C LYS A 242 -9.74 -16.26 18.65
N CYS A 243 -8.73 -16.00 17.83
CA CYS A 243 -8.44 -14.68 17.27
C CYS A 243 -7.84 -14.86 15.88
N ASP A 244 -8.41 -14.16 14.90
CA ASP A 244 -7.90 -14.06 13.54
C ASP A 244 -7.64 -12.58 13.24
N ILE A 245 -6.43 -12.27 12.81
CA ILE A 245 -5.96 -10.90 12.60
C ILE A 245 -5.47 -10.76 11.16
N LEU A 246 -6.07 -9.83 10.42
CA LEU A 246 -5.71 -9.52 9.04
C LEU A 246 -5.24 -8.07 8.97
N ASN A 247 -4.17 -7.80 8.24
CA ASN A 247 -3.84 -6.42 7.90
C ASN A 247 -4.87 -5.85 6.89
N MET A 248 -4.91 -4.53 6.77
CA MET A 248 -5.90 -3.85 5.94
C MET A 248 -5.71 -4.06 4.43
N ASN A 249 -4.51 -4.43 3.95
CA ASN A 249 -4.31 -4.87 2.57
C ASN A 249 -5.08 -6.16 2.29
N LEU A 250 -4.89 -7.17 3.14
CA LEU A 250 -5.58 -8.44 3.02
C LEU A 250 -7.09 -8.27 3.22
N VAL A 251 -7.52 -7.46 4.19
CA VAL A 251 -8.94 -7.12 4.36
C VAL A 251 -9.52 -6.46 3.10
N SER A 252 -8.79 -5.53 2.47
CA SER A 252 -9.24 -4.87 1.25
C SER A 252 -9.47 -5.89 0.14
N ASP A 253 -8.49 -6.74 -0.14
CA ASP A 253 -8.55 -7.75 -1.20
C ASP A 253 -9.67 -8.78 -0.93
N GLU A 254 -9.83 -9.16 0.33
CA GLU A 254 -10.64 -10.31 0.72
C GLU A 254 -12.08 -9.95 1.12
N ILE A 255 -12.37 -8.70 1.48
CA ILE A 255 -13.69 -8.26 1.98
C ILE A 255 -14.28 -7.13 1.14
N VAL A 256 -13.47 -6.13 0.79
CA VAL A 256 -13.93 -4.91 0.12
C VAL A 256 -13.97 -5.08 -1.40
N LEU A 257 -12.88 -5.58 -2.00
CA LEU A 257 -12.66 -5.67 -3.44
C LEU A 257 -13.07 -7.03 -4.04
N GLN A 258 -13.97 -7.76 -3.38
CA GLN A 258 -14.36 -9.12 -3.80
C GLN A 258 -14.97 -9.17 -5.21
N SER A 259 -15.60 -8.09 -5.71
CA SER A 259 -16.22 -8.07 -7.03
C SER A 259 -15.52 -7.07 -7.99
N PRO A 260 -15.33 -7.44 -9.27
CA PRO A 260 -14.77 -6.53 -10.27
C PRO A 260 -15.57 -5.23 -10.44
N GLU A 261 -16.89 -5.28 -10.26
CA GLU A 261 -17.78 -4.12 -10.37
C GLU A 261 -17.50 -3.11 -9.27
N GLU A 262 -17.29 -3.57 -8.03
CA GLU A 262 -17.00 -2.67 -6.91
C GLU A 262 -15.61 -2.06 -7.02
N HIS A 263 -14.63 -2.85 -7.46
CA HIS A 263 -13.31 -2.36 -7.81
C HIS A 263 -13.36 -1.27 -8.90
N GLN A 264 -14.11 -1.51 -9.99
CA GLN A 264 -14.32 -0.54 -11.05
C GLN A 264 -15.02 0.73 -10.54
N ARG A 265 -16.06 0.57 -9.71
CA ARG A 265 -16.78 1.69 -9.09
C ARG A 265 -15.82 2.57 -8.31
N ILE A 266 -15.02 2.00 -7.40
CA ILE A 266 -14.03 2.72 -6.59
C ILE A 266 -13.00 3.43 -7.48
N CYS A 267 -12.48 2.75 -8.50
CA CYS A 267 -11.51 3.33 -9.44
C CYS A 267 -12.07 4.52 -10.22
N SER A 268 -13.39 4.55 -10.47
CA SER A 268 -14.04 5.64 -11.21
C SER A 268 -14.40 6.88 -10.38
N LEU A 269 -14.33 6.81 -9.05
CA LEU A 269 -14.75 7.92 -8.18
C LEU A 269 -13.82 9.12 -8.26
N GLU A 270 -12.50 8.88 -8.21
CA GLU A 270 -11.48 9.92 -8.18
C GLU A 270 -10.20 9.43 -8.91
N PRO A 271 -9.48 10.31 -9.62
CA PRO A 271 -8.17 9.96 -10.16
C PRO A 271 -7.20 9.52 -9.06
N PHE A 272 -6.59 8.34 -9.23
CA PHE A 272 -5.76 7.72 -8.20
C PHE A 272 -4.42 7.20 -8.75
N ASP A 273 -3.32 7.56 -8.08
CA ASP A 273 -1.98 7.06 -8.40
C ASP A 273 -1.05 6.81 -7.19
N GLU A 274 -1.54 7.00 -5.97
CA GLU A 274 -0.79 6.92 -4.70
C GLU A 274 -0.75 5.48 -4.14
N TYR A 275 -0.48 4.49 -4.99
CA TYR A 275 -0.50 3.06 -4.64
C TYR A 275 0.51 2.68 -3.55
N ASP A 276 1.71 3.26 -3.61
CA ASP A 276 2.76 3.08 -2.60
C ASP A 276 2.26 3.45 -1.21
N GLU A 277 1.59 4.59 -1.08
CA GLU A 277 0.98 5.02 0.17
C GLU A 277 -0.16 4.09 0.59
N GLN A 278 -1.07 3.73 -0.34
CA GLN A 278 -2.21 2.84 -0.05
C GLN A 278 -1.75 1.52 0.57
N PHE A 279 -0.76 0.85 -0.03
CA PHE A 279 -0.30 -0.44 0.46
C PHE A 279 0.52 -0.33 1.76
N TRP A 280 1.22 0.78 2.00
CA TRP A 280 1.78 1.04 3.32
C TRP A 280 0.69 1.20 4.37
N ILE A 281 -0.28 2.09 4.15
CA ILE A 281 -1.40 2.29 5.09
C ILE A 281 -2.08 0.95 5.39
N GLY A 282 -2.32 0.14 4.36
CA GLY A 282 -2.95 -1.16 4.53
C GLY A 282 -2.09 -2.18 5.30
N ALA A 283 -0.77 -2.06 5.29
CA ALA A 283 0.11 -2.91 6.08
C ALA A 283 0.17 -2.45 7.56
N TYR A 284 0.14 -1.15 7.83
CA TYR A 284 0.27 -0.54 9.17
C TYR A 284 -1.03 -0.49 9.98
N TYR A 285 -2.11 -1.04 9.46
CA TYR A 285 -3.39 -1.13 10.16
C TYR A 285 -3.92 -2.55 10.02
N PHE A 286 -4.68 -3.01 11.02
CA PHE A 286 -5.24 -4.35 11.01
C PHE A 286 -6.69 -4.38 11.48
N ILE A 287 -7.36 -5.52 11.27
CA ILE A 287 -8.59 -5.90 11.94
C ILE A 287 -8.36 -7.25 12.62
N ALA A 288 -8.56 -7.28 13.93
CA ALA A 288 -8.64 -8.51 14.71
C ALA A 288 -10.11 -8.88 14.95
N ILE A 289 -10.43 -10.15 14.76
CA ILE A 289 -11.73 -10.75 15.05
C ILE A 289 -11.50 -11.83 16.10
N ALA A 290 -11.80 -11.51 17.35
CA ALA A 290 -11.64 -12.43 18.47
C ALA A 290 -13.00 -12.94 18.95
N THR A 291 -13.06 -14.18 19.44
CA THR A 291 -14.25 -14.70 20.09
C THR A 291 -13.91 -15.56 21.31
N THR A 292 -14.75 -15.49 22.33
CA THR A 292 -14.69 -16.40 23.48
C THR A 292 -15.30 -17.77 23.16
N GLY A 293 -16.15 -17.85 22.11
CA GLY A 293 -17.11 -18.94 21.97
C GLY A 293 -18.18 -18.90 23.08
N PRO A 294 -19.11 -19.87 23.07
CA PRO A 294 -20.15 -19.94 24.07
C PRO A 294 -19.59 -20.58 25.35
N LYS A 295 -19.73 -19.88 26.49
CA LYS A 295 -19.44 -20.45 27.80
C LYS A 295 -20.60 -21.34 28.23
N ALA A 296 -20.29 -22.53 28.74
CA ALA A 296 -21.28 -23.55 29.02
C ALA A 296 -22.29 -23.10 30.09
N GLU A 297 -23.52 -22.78 29.67
CA GLU A 297 -24.76 -22.93 30.44
C GLU A 297 -26.02 -22.79 29.53
N ALA A 298 -27.03 -23.63 29.83
CA ALA A 298 -28.39 -23.76 29.26
C ALA A 298 -28.58 -24.52 27.92
N SER A 299 -29.23 -25.68 28.04
CA SER A 299 -29.51 -26.74 27.05
C SER A 299 -30.49 -26.39 25.91
N THR A 300 -30.75 -25.11 25.64
CA THR A 300 -31.82 -24.67 24.71
C THR A 300 -31.36 -23.68 23.64
N THR A 301 -30.06 -23.44 23.48
CA THR A 301 -29.50 -22.51 22.46
C THR A 301 -28.73 -23.23 21.34
N PRO A 302 -28.60 -22.61 20.15
CA PRO A 302 -27.86 -23.19 19.03
C PRO A 302 -26.42 -23.52 19.45
N SER A 303 -25.93 -24.73 19.20
CA SER A 303 -24.59 -25.14 19.66
C SER A 303 -23.42 -24.35 19.04
N GLN A 304 -23.68 -23.54 18.01
CA GLN A 304 -22.68 -22.78 17.26
C GLN A 304 -22.73 -21.29 17.60
N SER A 305 -21.57 -20.64 17.58
CA SER A 305 -21.43 -19.18 17.71
C SER A 305 -21.59 -18.47 16.37
N PRO A 306 -22.08 -17.22 16.36
CA PRO A 306 -22.02 -16.36 15.18
C PRO A 306 -20.58 -16.24 14.69
N ASN A 307 -20.34 -16.53 13.41
CA ASN A 307 -18.99 -16.57 12.84
C ASN A 307 -18.87 -15.59 11.67
N VAL A 308 -18.28 -14.42 11.93
CA VAL A 308 -18.08 -13.36 10.93
C VAL A 308 -17.34 -13.88 9.69
N LEU A 309 -16.28 -14.66 9.90
CA LEU A 309 -15.45 -15.20 8.81
C LEU A 309 -16.24 -16.16 7.91
N ARG A 310 -17.23 -16.87 8.46
CA ARG A 310 -18.17 -17.69 7.68
C ARG A 310 -19.05 -16.82 6.79
N ALA A 311 -19.64 -15.77 7.37
CA ALA A 311 -20.51 -14.84 6.65
C ALA A 311 -19.78 -14.18 5.47
N LEU A 312 -18.50 -13.83 5.68
CA LEU A 312 -17.64 -13.21 4.68
C LEU A 312 -17.04 -14.20 3.66
N GLY A 313 -17.31 -15.51 3.81
CA GLY A 313 -16.75 -16.54 2.94
C GLY A 313 -15.24 -16.77 3.09
N LEU A 314 -14.67 -16.41 4.24
CA LEU A 314 -13.22 -16.45 4.50
C LEU A 314 -12.74 -17.73 5.21
N LEU A 315 -13.63 -18.57 5.73
CA LEU A 315 -13.23 -19.77 6.47
C LEU A 315 -12.28 -20.70 5.69
N SER A 316 -12.57 -20.97 4.42
CA SER A 316 -11.72 -21.83 3.58
C SER A 316 -10.38 -21.17 3.22
N LYS A 317 -10.38 -19.85 3.03
CA LYS A 317 -9.17 -19.07 2.77
C LYS A 317 -8.25 -19.08 3.98
N ILE A 318 -8.79 -18.86 5.18
CA ILE A 318 -8.03 -18.94 6.43
C ILE A 318 -7.44 -20.34 6.66
N GLN A 319 -8.18 -21.41 6.38
CA GLN A 319 -7.63 -22.77 6.43
C GLN A 319 -6.46 -22.96 5.46
N THR A 320 -6.54 -22.34 4.28
CA THR A 320 -5.47 -22.36 3.27
C THR A 320 -4.27 -21.54 3.75
N TRP A 321 -4.47 -20.37 4.35
CA TRP A 321 -3.39 -19.54 4.90
C TRP A 321 -2.72 -20.15 6.12
N ASN A 322 -3.46 -20.90 6.94
CA ASN A 322 -2.89 -21.64 8.06
C ASN A 322 -2.05 -22.84 7.61
N SER A 323 -2.39 -23.46 6.47
CA SER A 323 -1.68 -24.62 5.93
C SER A 323 -0.58 -24.27 4.93
N SER A 324 -0.67 -23.09 4.30
CA SER A 324 0.33 -22.59 3.36
C SER A 324 1.11 -21.44 4.02
N ASN A 325 2.42 -21.61 4.21
CA ASN A 325 3.32 -20.53 4.64
C ASN A 325 3.53 -19.46 3.53
N ASN A 326 2.53 -19.24 2.68
CA ASN A 326 2.62 -18.44 1.47
C ASN A 326 2.26 -16.96 1.67
N LEU A 327 1.65 -16.61 2.82
CA LEU A 327 1.41 -15.21 3.13
C LEU A 327 2.67 -14.57 3.69
N PRO A 328 3.03 -13.36 3.24
CA PRO A 328 4.12 -12.61 3.85
C PRO A 328 3.89 -12.39 5.35
N GLU A 329 4.97 -12.39 6.11
CA GLU A 329 4.96 -12.05 7.53
C GLU A 329 4.25 -10.71 7.77
N GLY A 330 3.51 -10.62 8.89
CA GLY A 330 2.73 -9.42 9.23
C GLY A 330 1.46 -9.19 8.39
N SER A 331 1.10 -10.13 7.49
CA SER A 331 -0.16 -10.01 6.72
C SER A 331 -1.36 -10.63 7.42
N PHE A 332 -1.13 -11.75 8.10
CA PHE A 332 -2.17 -12.55 8.75
C PHE A 332 -1.60 -13.31 9.94
N ALA A 333 -2.37 -13.37 11.02
CA ALA A 333 -2.04 -14.11 12.22
C ALA A 333 -3.31 -14.77 12.79
N SER A 334 -3.23 -16.02 13.27
CA SER A 334 -4.37 -16.73 13.87
C SER A 334 -3.92 -17.60 15.05
N LEU A 335 -4.71 -17.64 16.13
CA LEU A 335 -4.50 -18.57 17.25
C LEU A 335 -4.67 -20.05 16.85
N SER A 336 -5.31 -20.32 15.70
CA SER A 336 -5.43 -21.69 15.17
C SER A 336 -4.20 -22.17 14.39
N LYS A 337 -3.23 -21.28 14.15
CA LYS A 337 -1.98 -21.60 13.47
C LYS A 337 -1.03 -22.22 14.50
N THR A 338 -0.71 -23.50 14.36
CA THR A 338 0.48 -24.05 15.00
C THR A 338 1.69 -23.30 14.45
N THR A 339 2.28 -22.44 15.26
CA THR A 339 3.52 -21.74 14.96
C THR A 339 4.61 -22.79 14.73
N SER A 340 4.98 -22.99 13.48
CA SER A 340 6.40 -23.25 13.22
C SER A 340 7.09 -21.94 13.53
N GLU A 341 8.02 -21.94 14.48
CA GLU A 341 8.93 -20.81 14.64
C GLU A 341 9.49 -20.47 13.27
N PRO A 342 9.58 -19.18 12.89
CA PRO A 342 10.32 -18.80 11.71
C PRO A 342 11.72 -19.38 11.89
N SER A 343 12.11 -20.29 10.99
CA SER A 343 13.49 -20.72 10.96
C SER A 343 14.31 -19.48 10.63
N ALA A 344 14.98 -18.92 11.63
CA ALA A 344 15.98 -17.88 11.42
C ALA A 344 17.00 -18.45 10.43
N ILE A 345 16.92 -18.06 9.16
CA ILE A 345 17.88 -18.49 8.16
C ILE A 345 19.14 -17.69 8.49
N PRO A 346 20.22 -18.34 8.97
CA PRO A 346 21.50 -17.67 9.11
C PRO A 346 22.09 -17.63 7.69
N SER A 347 21.62 -16.70 6.86
CA SER A 347 22.45 -16.29 5.74
C SER A 347 23.48 -15.33 6.32
N GLN A 348 24.75 -15.71 6.25
CA GLN A 348 25.82 -14.77 6.55
C GLN A 348 25.59 -13.53 5.68
N PRO A 349 25.53 -12.32 6.25
CA PRO A 349 25.44 -11.12 5.44
C PRO A 349 26.63 -11.13 4.48
N ILE A 350 26.35 -11.05 3.18
CA ILE A 350 27.41 -10.79 2.21
C ILE A 350 27.86 -9.36 2.51
N GLU A 351 29.07 -9.18 3.01
CA GLU A 351 29.59 -7.86 3.31
C GLU A 351 29.91 -7.12 2.01
N TRP A 352 29.06 -6.16 1.65
CA TRP A 352 29.28 -5.28 0.52
C TRP A 352 29.94 -3.98 0.98
N THR A 353 30.94 -3.51 0.24
CA THR A 353 31.41 -2.13 0.34
C THR A 353 30.38 -1.23 -0.32
N ALA A 354 29.64 -0.48 0.49
CA ALA A 354 28.73 0.54 0.03
C ALA A 354 29.12 1.90 0.63
N HIS A 355 28.95 2.93 -0.18
CA HIS A 355 29.19 4.31 0.20
C HIS A 355 27.83 5.01 0.32
N ASN A 356 27.42 5.27 1.56
CA ASN A 356 26.26 6.08 1.88
C ASN A 356 26.67 7.06 3.01
N PRO A 357 26.53 8.38 2.82
CA PRO A 357 26.07 9.10 1.62
C PRO A 357 27.16 9.29 0.55
N ILE A 358 26.76 9.42 -0.73
CA ILE A 358 27.60 10.02 -1.78
C ILE A 358 27.69 11.53 -1.49
N ALA A 359 28.88 11.99 -1.10
CA ALA A 359 29.11 13.38 -0.71
C ALA A 359 28.68 14.38 -1.81
N GLY A 360 27.96 15.43 -1.44
CA GLY A 360 27.57 16.51 -2.35
C GLY A 360 26.34 16.21 -3.23
N LEU A 361 25.66 15.07 -3.04
CA LEU A 361 24.46 14.69 -3.76
C LEU A 361 23.30 14.34 -2.79
N GLU A 362 22.60 15.37 -2.33
CA GLU A 362 21.37 15.24 -1.54
C GLU A 362 20.16 15.66 -2.37
N ILE A 363 19.15 14.80 -2.48
CA ILE A 363 17.94 15.09 -3.26
C ILE A 363 16.65 14.71 -2.51
N ASN A 364 15.71 15.64 -2.38
CA ASN A 364 14.41 15.40 -1.75
C ASN A 364 13.32 15.22 -2.81
N ARG A 365 13.36 14.10 -3.55
CA ARG A 365 12.39 13.80 -4.63
C ARG A 365 12.20 12.30 -4.89
N LYS A 366 11.05 11.95 -5.46
CA LYS A 366 10.74 10.61 -5.97
C LYS A 366 10.10 10.64 -7.36
N GLY A 367 10.13 9.53 -8.08
CA GLY A 367 9.57 9.39 -9.42
C GLY A 367 10.35 10.17 -10.50
N HIS A 368 11.61 10.49 -10.24
CA HIS A 368 12.56 11.04 -11.20
C HIS A 368 13.27 9.91 -11.97
N THR A 369 14.08 10.31 -12.95
CA THR A 369 14.98 9.39 -13.65
C THR A 369 16.44 9.70 -13.31
N LEU A 370 17.31 8.68 -13.39
CA LEU A 370 18.75 8.79 -13.24
C LEU A 370 19.40 8.16 -14.48
N SER A 371 20.33 8.88 -15.11
CA SER A 371 21.08 8.40 -16.28
C SER A 371 22.55 8.78 -16.16
N ILE A 372 23.45 7.91 -16.63
CA ILE A 372 24.89 8.15 -16.55
C ILE A 372 25.43 8.29 -17.98
N MET A 373 26.10 9.41 -18.26
CA MET A 373 26.84 9.65 -19.50
C MET A 373 28.29 9.98 -19.17
N GLY A 374 29.19 9.05 -19.49
CA GLY A 374 30.61 9.19 -19.18
C GLY A 374 30.87 9.22 -17.67
N ASP A 375 31.29 10.38 -17.16
CA ASP A 375 31.62 10.60 -15.75
C ASP A 375 30.54 11.42 -15.02
N GLU A 376 29.45 11.73 -15.70
CA GLU A 376 28.37 12.60 -15.23
C GLU A 376 27.09 11.79 -15.02
N ALA A 377 26.43 12.02 -13.89
CA ALA A 377 25.10 11.52 -13.58
C ALA A 377 24.07 12.65 -13.75
N PHE A 378 22.98 12.35 -14.43
CA PHE A 378 21.90 13.29 -14.76
C PHE A 378 20.61 12.82 -14.10
N ILE A 379 19.99 13.70 -13.30
CA ILE A 379 18.77 13.44 -12.56
C ILE A 379 17.71 14.43 -13.01
N PHE A 380 16.63 13.93 -13.60
CA PHE A 380 15.59 14.78 -14.18
C PHE A 380 14.20 14.49 -13.61
N GLY A 381 13.44 15.57 -13.41
CA GLY A 381 12.05 15.53 -13.00
C GLY A 381 11.83 15.02 -11.57
N GLY A 382 10.66 14.39 -11.36
CA GLY A 382 10.21 13.86 -10.07
C GLY A 382 9.21 14.76 -9.36
N PHE A 383 8.77 14.31 -8.19
CA PHE A 383 7.94 15.04 -7.24
C PHE A 383 8.70 15.19 -5.93
N GLY A 384 8.76 16.41 -5.41
CA GLY A 384 9.51 16.70 -4.20
C GLY A 384 9.73 18.19 -3.98
N LEU A 385 10.81 18.54 -3.31
CA LEU A 385 11.18 19.91 -2.99
C LEU A 385 12.03 20.50 -4.12
N ASP A 386 11.76 21.76 -4.49
CA ASP A 386 12.66 22.49 -5.39
C ASP A 386 14.00 22.70 -4.67
N PRO A 387 15.15 22.34 -5.29
CA PRO A 387 16.46 22.54 -4.70
C PRO A 387 16.75 24.00 -4.31
N ASN A 388 16.09 24.97 -4.95
CA ASN A 388 16.26 26.40 -4.64
C ASN A 388 15.39 26.87 -3.47
N ASP A 389 14.39 26.09 -3.07
CA ASP A 389 13.45 26.40 -1.97
C ASP A 389 13.80 25.66 -0.65
N ALA A 390 14.88 24.88 -0.63
CA ALA A 390 15.10 23.88 0.42
C ALA A 390 16.07 24.32 1.53
N VAL A 391 15.51 24.58 2.71
CA VAL A 391 16.01 23.99 3.97
C VAL A 391 14.79 23.48 4.74
N GLU A 392 14.33 22.26 4.47
CA GLU A 392 13.57 21.52 5.48
C GLU A 392 14.61 20.72 6.29
N ASP A 393 14.92 21.17 7.51
CA ASP A 393 15.60 20.29 8.45
C ASP A 393 14.59 19.19 8.83
N GLN A 394 14.83 17.97 8.37
CA GLN A 394 13.97 16.81 8.69
C GLN A 394 13.88 16.54 10.21
N ARG A 395 14.74 17.17 11.02
CA ARG A 395 14.70 17.15 12.50
C ARG A 395 13.92 18.33 13.10
N VAL A 396 13.73 19.43 12.37
CA VAL A 396 13.07 20.66 12.82
C VAL A 396 12.03 21.06 11.78
N PHE A 397 10.80 20.57 11.95
CA PHE A 397 9.64 20.78 11.08
C PHE A 397 9.13 22.25 11.09
N GLN A 398 9.98 23.20 10.72
CA GLN A 398 9.62 24.61 10.52
C GLN A 398 9.56 24.91 9.02
N GLN A 399 8.40 25.45 8.62
CA GLN A 399 7.95 25.78 7.26
C GLN A 399 7.68 24.57 6.35
N ARG A 400 6.45 24.49 5.82
CA ARG A 400 6.08 23.56 4.76
C ARG A 400 6.70 24.07 3.46
N SER A 401 7.80 23.50 3.00
CA SER A 401 8.23 23.75 1.63
C SER A 401 7.22 23.15 0.66
N GLN A 402 6.89 23.87 -0.41
CA GLN A 402 5.84 23.43 -1.34
C GLN A 402 6.35 22.27 -2.19
N GLN A 403 5.82 21.07 -1.96
CA GLN A 403 6.11 19.91 -2.80
C GLN A 403 5.47 20.10 -4.18
N THR A 404 6.26 19.92 -5.23
CA THR A 404 5.81 20.15 -6.61
C THR A 404 6.41 19.12 -7.57
N ARG A 405 5.92 19.11 -8.82
CA ARG A 405 6.57 18.38 -9.90
C ARG A 405 7.74 19.23 -10.38
N LEU A 406 8.88 18.57 -10.57
CA LEU A 406 10.14 19.24 -10.85
C LEU A 406 10.44 19.16 -12.36
N GLY A 407 11.03 20.22 -12.89
CA GLY A 407 11.57 20.29 -14.26
C GLY A 407 13.06 20.65 -14.28
N SER A 408 13.70 20.70 -13.10
CA SER A 408 15.13 20.94 -12.95
C SER A 408 15.95 19.71 -13.33
N MET A 409 17.11 19.90 -13.95
CA MET A 409 18.12 18.85 -14.14
C MET A 409 19.22 18.99 -13.08
N ILE A 410 19.51 17.94 -12.34
CA ILE A 410 20.72 17.90 -11.49
C ILE A 410 21.79 17.12 -12.25
N GLN A 411 22.95 17.73 -12.38
CA GLN A 411 24.15 17.14 -12.95
C GLN A 411 25.16 16.89 -11.82
N TYR A 412 25.70 15.69 -11.74
CA TYR A 412 26.66 15.31 -10.71
C TYR A 412 27.87 14.59 -11.31
N ASN A 413 29.06 15.08 -11.03
CA ASN A 413 30.29 14.47 -11.50
C ASN A 413 30.71 13.35 -10.54
N LEU A 414 30.69 12.11 -11.04
CA LEU A 414 30.95 10.88 -10.29
C LEU A 414 32.42 10.69 -9.87
N VAL A 415 33.35 11.54 -10.35
CA VAL A 415 34.78 11.53 -10.02
C VAL A 415 35.14 12.58 -8.99
N THR A 416 34.73 13.83 -9.23
CA THR A 416 35.10 14.99 -8.42
C THR A 416 34.14 15.24 -7.26
N GLY A 417 32.92 14.69 -7.35
CA GLY A 417 31.86 14.89 -6.37
C GLY A 417 31.16 16.25 -6.46
N SER A 418 31.36 17.00 -7.54
CA SER A 418 30.67 18.28 -7.73
C SER A 418 29.25 18.09 -8.26
N SER A 419 28.27 18.74 -7.63
CA SER A 419 26.89 18.84 -8.12
C SER A 419 26.61 20.23 -8.72
N ARG A 420 25.75 20.26 -9.76
CA ARG A 420 25.20 21.48 -10.35
C ARG A 420 23.73 21.26 -10.66
N THR A 421 22.88 22.16 -10.16
CA THR A 421 21.46 22.18 -10.52
C THR A 421 21.24 23.16 -11.65
N HIS A 422 20.71 22.67 -12.77
CA HIS A 422 20.23 23.50 -13.87
C HIS A 422 18.73 23.75 -13.67
N PRO A 423 18.28 25.02 -13.65
CA PRO A 423 16.87 25.33 -13.55
C PRO A 423 16.11 24.83 -14.78
N ARG A 424 14.78 24.84 -14.70
CA ARG A 424 13.94 24.50 -15.84
C ARG A 424 14.23 25.43 -17.03
N GLU A 425 14.47 24.84 -18.20
CA GLU A 425 14.50 25.56 -19.48
C GLU A 425 13.06 25.82 -19.97
N GLU A 426 12.78 27.03 -20.46
CA GLU A 426 11.44 27.40 -20.96
C GLU A 426 11.01 26.55 -22.15
N ASP A 427 11.95 26.30 -23.07
CA ASP A 427 11.78 25.44 -24.25
C ASP A 427 12.04 23.95 -23.98
N GLY A 428 12.29 23.58 -22.72
CA GLY A 428 12.55 22.21 -22.29
C GLY A 428 11.30 21.41 -21.92
N PRO A 429 11.47 20.15 -21.50
CA PRO A 429 10.36 19.31 -21.03
C PRO A 429 9.65 19.93 -19.82
N ALA A 430 8.32 19.91 -19.85
CA ALA A 430 7.49 20.33 -18.72
C ALA A 430 7.80 19.53 -17.43
N PRO A 431 7.63 20.13 -16.23
CA PRO A 431 7.79 19.43 -14.96
C PRO A 431 6.94 18.16 -14.87
N ARG A 432 7.55 17.03 -14.50
CA ARG A 432 6.91 15.72 -14.59
C ARG A 432 7.48 14.70 -13.62
N MET A 433 6.66 13.73 -13.23
CA MET A 433 7.07 12.55 -12.47
C MET A 433 6.62 11.25 -13.15
N HIS A 434 7.28 10.14 -12.80
CA HIS A 434 7.02 8.80 -13.36
C HIS A 434 7.06 8.74 -14.89
N HIS A 435 7.92 9.58 -15.48
CA HIS A 435 8.42 9.41 -16.84
C HIS A 435 9.52 8.35 -16.82
N SER A 436 9.92 7.90 -18.00
CA SER A 436 11.06 6.99 -18.16
C SER A 436 12.17 7.67 -18.94
N ALA A 437 13.41 7.19 -18.75
CA ALA A 437 14.59 7.67 -19.46
C ALA A 437 15.42 6.48 -19.95
N ALA A 438 15.98 6.60 -21.15
CA ALA A 438 16.88 5.61 -21.73
C ALA A 438 18.09 6.32 -22.33
N THR A 439 19.30 5.84 -22.02
CA THR A 439 20.54 6.38 -22.59
C THR A 439 20.88 5.60 -23.87
N THR A 440 21.35 6.30 -24.90
CA THR A 440 21.87 5.66 -26.14
C THR A 440 23.01 4.70 -25.82
N LEU A 441 23.17 3.61 -26.57
CA LEU A 441 24.18 2.58 -26.28
C LEU A 441 25.64 3.11 -26.28
N ASN A 442 25.92 4.20 -26.99
CA ASN A 442 27.23 4.86 -26.99
C ASN A 442 27.41 5.90 -25.87
N GLY A 443 26.41 6.11 -25.01
CA GLY A 443 26.44 7.08 -23.93
C GLY A 443 26.40 8.55 -24.35
N SER A 444 25.95 8.86 -25.58
CA SER A 444 25.99 10.22 -26.14
C SER A 444 24.76 11.08 -25.81
N ALA A 445 23.60 10.46 -25.58
CA ALA A 445 22.36 11.17 -25.34
C ALA A 445 21.40 10.42 -24.41
N ILE A 446 20.54 11.18 -23.72
CA ILE A 446 19.43 10.66 -22.90
C ILE A 446 18.12 10.94 -23.62
N TYR A 447 17.25 9.94 -23.72
CA TYR A 447 15.90 10.08 -24.25
C TYR A 447 14.91 9.94 -23.10
N ILE A 448 13.90 10.80 -23.04
CA ILE A 448 12.80 10.67 -22.07
C ILE A 448 11.46 10.54 -22.79
N TYR A 449 10.55 9.80 -22.17
CA TYR A 449 9.18 9.67 -22.65
C TYR A 449 8.16 9.77 -21.51
N GLY A 450 7.06 10.47 -21.81
CA GLY A 450 5.86 10.49 -20.98
C GLY A 450 6.04 11.11 -19.60
N GLY A 451 5.42 10.51 -18.59
CA GLY A 451 5.26 11.04 -17.24
C GLY A 451 4.01 11.90 -17.11
N ARG A 452 3.83 12.50 -15.94
CA ARG A 452 2.64 13.32 -15.64
C ARG A 452 2.97 14.54 -14.79
N ASP A 453 2.18 15.61 -14.97
CA ASP A 453 2.18 16.80 -14.10
C ASP A 453 1.05 16.74 -13.04
N GLY A 454 0.10 15.80 -13.20
CA GLY A 454 -1.07 15.57 -12.36
C GLY A 454 -1.76 14.27 -12.77
N PRO A 455 -2.66 13.68 -11.96
CA PRO A 455 -3.20 12.34 -12.21
C PRO A 455 -3.88 12.17 -13.59
N THR A 456 -4.46 13.25 -14.13
CA THR A 456 -5.14 13.26 -15.45
C THR A 456 -4.36 13.98 -16.55
N LYS A 457 -3.19 14.54 -16.22
CA LYS A 457 -2.35 15.33 -17.13
C LYS A 457 -1.08 14.56 -17.42
N VAL A 458 -1.17 13.71 -18.43
CA VAL A 458 -0.12 12.78 -18.81
C VAL A 458 0.51 13.25 -20.11
N HIS A 459 1.85 13.26 -20.15
CA HIS A 459 2.62 13.66 -21.30
C HIS A 459 2.82 12.50 -22.28
N ASN A 460 2.96 12.84 -23.56
CA ASN A 460 3.20 11.92 -24.66
C ASN A 460 4.32 12.41 -25.59
N ASP A 461 5.23 13.22 -25.08
CA ASP A 461 6.34 13.80 -25.82
C ASP A 461 7.64 12.99 -25.63
N VAL A 462 8.49 13.00 -26.65
CA VAL A 462 9.85 12.45 -26.64
C VAL A 462 10.83 13.63 -26.68
N TRP A 463 11.75 13.63 -25.73
CA TRP A 463 12.84 14.60 -25.70
C TRP A 463 14.18 13.88 -25.71
N ARG A 464 15.15 14.51 -26.36
CA ARG A 464 16.55 14.13 -26.31
C ARG A 464 17.31 15.18 -25.53
N TYR A 465 18.22 14.74 -24.67
CA TYR A 465 19.19 15.58 -23.99
C TYR A 465 20.60 15.19 -24.42
N THR A 466 21.44 16.18 -24.69
CA THR A 466 22.88 16.00 -24.91
C THR A 466 23.65 16.97 -24.01
N ALA A 467 24.84 16.57 -23.55
CA ALA A 467 25.63 17.41 -22.65
C ALA A 467 26.05 18.74 -23.30
N GLU A 468 26.26 18.76 -24.62
CA GLU A 468 26.67 19.96 -25.37
C GLU A 468 25.48 20.82 -25.82
N GLY A 469 24.39 20.18 -26.24
CA GLY A 469 23.25 20.84 -26.90
C GLY A 469 22.01 21.07 -26.03
N GLY A 470 21.99 20.56 -24.80
CA GLY A 470 20.82 20.67 -23.92
C GLY A 470 19.64 19.82 -24.41
N TRP A 471 18.42 20.30 -24.15
CA TRP A 471 17.18 19.64 -24.54
C TRP A 471 16.79 19.93 -26.00
N ASP A 472 16.41 18.87 -26.71
CA ASP A 472 15.91 18.91 -28.09
C ASP A 472 14.59 18.12 -28.19
N PRO A 473 13.47 18.76 -28.58
CA PRO A 473 12.21 18.06 -28.79
C PRO A 473 12.24 17.25 -30.08
N LEU A 474 12.27 15.92 -29.97
CA LEU A 474 12.30 15.05 -31.15
C LEU A 474 10.91 14.72 -31.67
N TRP A 475 9.97 14.48 -30.76
CA TRP A 475 8.62 14.09 -31.13
C TRP A 475 7.60 14.61 -30.13
N ARG A 476 6.51 15.15 -30.66
CA ARG A 476 5.27 15.40 -29.91
C ARG A 476 4.14 15.00 -30.84
N ALA A 477 3.11 14.35 -30.32
CA ALA A 477 1.90 14.18 -31.12
C ALA A 477 1.44 15.58 -31.56
N ARG A 478 1.38 15.83 -32.87
CA ARG A 478 0.61 16.98 -33.37
C ARG A 478 -0.81 16.77 -32.87
N ILE A 479 -1.42 17.81 -32.30
CA ILE A 479 -2.81 17.80 -31.85
C ILE A 479 -3.70 17.64 -33.10
N SER A 480 -3.79 16.44 -33.64
CA SER A 480 -4.83 16.02 -34.56
C SER A 480 -5.66 14.99 -33.80
N GLN A 481 -6.93 15.32 -33.55
CA GLN A 481 -7.92 14.52 -32.85
C GLN A 481 -8.33 13.24 -33.59
N GLU A 482 -7.47 12.68 -34.43
CA GLU A 482 -7.65 11.36 -35.02
C GLU A 482 -6.54 10.45 -34.51
N SER A 483 -6.97 9.38 -33.84
CA SER A 483 -6.13 8.39 -33.17
C SER A 483 -5.18 7.72 -34.17
N ASP A 484 -3.95 8.22 -34.27
CA ASP A 484 -2.89 7.44 -34.90
C ASP A 484 -2.52 6.28 -33.97
N ALA A 485 -3.06 5.10 -34.27
CA ALA A 485 -2.82 3.88 -33.51
C ALA A 485 -1.33 3.45 -33.54
N SER A 486 -0.50 4.04 -34.40
CA SER A 486 0.93 3.71 -34.51
C SER A 486 1.79 4.30 -33.39
N CYS A 487 1.25 5.24 -32.58
CA CYS A 487 1.99 5.88 -31.49
C CYS A 487 1.33 5.68 -30.12
N PRO A 488 2.13 5.64 -29.03
CA PRO A 488 1.59 5.53 -27.68
C PRO A 488 0.81 6.78 -27.29
N LYS A 489 -0.29 6.56 -26.55
CA LYS A 489 -0.92 7.63 -25.75
C LYS A 489 0.06 8.13 -24.69
N GLY A 490 -0.25 9.24 -24.03
CA GLY A 490 0.55 9.66 -22.88
C GLY A 490 0.56 8.60 -21.78
N LEU A 491 1.75 8.21 -21.31
CA LEU A 491 1.94 7.16 -20.32
C LEU A 491 2.73 7.67 -19.12
N PHE A 492 2.43 7.13 -17.94
CA PHE A 492 3.26 7.27 -16.73
C PHE A 492 3.36 5.91 -16.02
N LYS A 493 4.37 5.75 -15.15
CA LYS A 493 4.67 4.47 -14.46
C LYS A 493 4.92 3.31 -15.44
N HIS A 494 5.43 3.62 -16.63
CA HIS A 494 5.94 2.70 -17.65
C HIS A 494 7.46 2.63 -17.56
N THR A 495 8.07 1.71 -18.31
CA THR A 495 9.52 1.65 -18.51
C THR A 495 9.89 2.03 -19.94
N ALA A 496 11.08 2.60 -20.14
CA ALA A 496 11.70 2.80 -21.45
C ALA A 496 13.11 2.24 -21.44
N ASN A 497 13.44 1.46 -22.46
CA ASN A 497 14.70 0.73 -22.55
C ASN A 497 15.30 0.87 -23.94
N MET A 498 16.61 1.13 -24.02
CA MET A 498 17.31 1.26 -25.29
C MET A 498 17.71 -0.13 -25.78
N MET A 499 17.22 -0.54 -26.96
CA MET A 499 17.46 -1.86 -27.53
C MET A 499 17.88 -1.78 -29.00
N THR A 500 18.57 -2.81 -29.49
CA THR A 500 18.87 -3.04 -30.89
C THR A 500 17.91 -4.07 -31.47
N ILE A 501 16.98 -3.64 -32.33
CA ILE A 501 15.99 -4.51 -32.97
C ILE A 501 16.19 -4.44 -34.48
N ALA A 502 16.44 -5.59 -35.11
CA ALA A 502 16.72 -5.69 -36.54
C ALA A 502 17.83 -4.71 -37.03
N GLY A 503 18.87 -4.54 -36.21
CA GLY A 503 20.00 -3.65 -36.50
C GLY A 503 19.74 -2.16 -36.29
N ARG A 504 18.56 -1.78 -35.77
CA ARG A 504 18.19 -0.39 -35.46
C ARG A 504 18.14 -0.16 -33.96
N GLN A 505 18.63 1.00 -33.52
CA GLN A 505 18.53 1.42 -32.13
C GLN A 505 17.14 2.03 -31.88
N MET A 506 16.39 1.44 -30.96
CA MET A 506 15.02 1.84 -30.65
C MET A 506 14.84 2.01 -29.14
N MET A 507 14.07 3.02 -28.73
CA MET A 507 13.61 3.16 -27.35
C MET A 507 12.28 2.43 -27.19
N VAL A 508 12.31 1.27 -26.54
CA VAL A 508 11.14 0.42 -26.29
C VAL A 508 10.42 0.87 -25.03
N VAL A 509 9.12 1.15 -25.14
CA VAL A 509 8.22 1.54 -24.05
C VAL A 509 7.27 0.39 -23.72
N PHE A 510 7.24 -0.03 -22.46
CA PHE A 510 6.41 -1.13 -21.97
C PHE A 510 5.54 -0.74 -20.77
N GLY A 511 4.27 -1.17 -20.82
CA GLY A 511 3.28 -1.00 -19.75
C GLY A 511 2.95 0.46 -19.43
N GLY A 512 2.62 0.73 -18.16
CA GLY A 512 2.18 2.03 -17.66
C GLY A 512 0.69 2.31 -17.82
N ARG A 513 0.28 3.52 -17.44
CA ARG A 513 -1.12 3.96 -17.42
C ARG A 513 -1.32 5.26 -18.20
N VAL A 514 -2.51 5.40 -18.76
CA VAL A 514 -2.96 6.60 -19.47
C VAL A 514 -3.76 7.52 -18.54
N ALA A 515 -4.09 8.72 -19.00
CA ALA A 515 -4.84 9.73 -18.24
C ALA A 515 -6.22 9.28 -17.75
N SER A 516 -6.88 8.35 -18.47
CA SER A 516 -8.16 7.74 -18.05
C SER A 516 -8.01 6.76 -16.88
N GLY A 517 -6.77 6.43 -16.48
CA GLY A 517 -6.47 5.43 -15.46
C GLY A 517 -6.37 4.00 -16.01
N GLU A 518 -6.71 3.77 -17.28
CA GLU A 518 -6.54 2.48 -17.95
C GLU A 518 -5.05 2.13 -18.10
N ALA A 519 -4.74 0.83 -18.12
CA ALA A 519 -3.39 0.36 -18.39
C ALA A 519 -3.12 0.25 -19.89
N ASN A 520 -1.86 0.42 -20.25
CA ASN A 520 -1.37 0.16 -21.59
C ASN A 520 -1.08 -1.34 -21.77
N PHE A 521 -1.67 -1.93 -22.79
CA PHE A 521 -1.47 -3.34 -23.15
C PHE A 521 -0.52 -3.50 -24.34
N GLN A 522 -0.17 -2.42 -25.02
CA GLN A 522 0.60 -2.42 -26.24
C GLN A 522 2.08 -2.15 -25.94
N VAL A 523 2.94 -2.64 -26.82
CA VAL A 523 4.38 -2.37 -26.77
C VAL A 523 4.72 -1.46 -27.93
N PHE A 524 5.39 -0.35 -27.64
CA PHE A 524 5.79 0.63 -28.65
C PHE A 524 7.29 0.79 -28.64
N ALA A 525 7.89 1.09 -29.79
CA ALA A 525 9.29 1.49 -29.86
C ALA A 525 9.44 2.75 -30.72
N PHE A 526 10.27 3.69 -30.25
CA PHE A 526 10.64 4.88 -31.00
C PHE A 526 11.95 4.60 -31.73
N ASP A 527 11.94 4.62 -33.06
CA ASP A 527 13.11 4.46 -33.92
C ASP A 527 13.94 5.76 -33.87
N LEU A 528 15.16 5.69 -33.35
CA LEU A 528 16.01 6.87 -33.17
C LEU A 528 16.53 7.43 -34.49
N GLN A 529 16.57 6.64 -35.56
CA GLN A 529 17.04 7.06 -36.87
C GLN A 529 15.93 7.76 -37.65
N GLU A 530 14.73 7.17 -37.65
CA GLU A 530 13.57 7.71 -38.39
C GLU A 530 12.79 8.76 -37.59
N GLY A 531 12.93 8.78 -36.27
CA GLY A 531 12.18 9.68 -35.38
C GLY A 531 10.68 9.34 -35.33
N GLN A 532 10.33 8.06 -35.44
CA GLN A 532 8.95 7.58 -35.55
C GLN A 532 8.66 6.45 -34.56
N TRP A 533 7.39 6.34 -34.15
CA TRP A 533 6.90 5.23 -33.34
C TRP A 533 6.51 4.03 -34.22
N GLY A 534 6.72 2.84 -33.69
CA GLY A 534 6.16 1.59 -34.20
C GLY A 534 5.49 0.79 -33.08
N GLU A 535 4.30 0.25 -33.37
CA GLU A 535 3.61 -0.68 -32.47
C GLU A 535 4.05 -2.13 -32.73
N PHE A 536 4.40 -2.84 -31.67
CA PHE A 536 4.71 -4.27 -31.70
C PHE A 536 3.44 -5.06 -31.34
N LYS A 537 3.02 -5.94 -32.25
CA LYS A 537 1.80 -6.73 -32.09
C LYS A 537 2.09 -8.02 -31.33
N TRP A 538 1.27 -8.30 -30.32
CA TRP A 538 1.36 -9.55 -29.58
C TRP A 538 1.05 -10.73 -30.50
N ARG A 539 1.93 -11.74 -30.49
CA ARG A 539 1.70 -13.00 -31.22
C ARG A 539 0.52 -13.80 -30.65
N SER A 540 0.21 -13.57 -29.38
CA SER A 540 -0.83 -14.29 -28.63
C SER A 540 -1.67 -13.29 -27.84
N GLU A 541 -2.99 -13.31 -28.05
CA GLU A 541 -3.92 -12.51 -27.23
C GLU A 541 -3.94 -13.00 -25.78
N GLN A 542 -3.69 -14.29 -25.54
CA GLN A 542 -3.55 -14.84 -24.19
C GLN A 542 -2.36 -14.21 -23.45
N ASP A 543 -1.21 -14.06 -24.14
CA ASP A 543 -0.03 -13.43 -23.57
C ASP A 543 -0.25 -11.94 -23.32
N LYS A 544 -0.93 -11.25 -24.24
CA LYS A 544 -1.33 -9.86 -24.05
C LYS A 544 -2.18 -9.66 -22.79
N GLN A 545 -3.16 -10.53 -22.54
CA GLN A 545 -4.00 -10.43 -21.34
C GLN A 545 -3.21 -10.79 -20.07
N LYS A 546 -2.27 -11.73 -20.16
CA LYS A 546 -1.48 -12.21 -19.02
C LYS A 546 -0.38 -11.22 -18.61
N PHE A 547 0.37 -10.71 -19.58
CA PHE A 547 1.61 -9.94 -19.39
C PHE A 547 1.46 -8.45 -19.73
N GLY A 548 0.47 -8.08 -20.54
CA GLY A 548 0.10 -6.68 -20.76
C GLY A 548 -0.64 -6.08 -19.56
N GLY A 549 -0.88 -4.77 -19.59
CA GLY A 549 -1.71 -4.09 -18.59
C GLY A 549 -1.04 -3.94 -17.20
N VAL A 550 0.30 -3.91 -17.17
CA VAL A 550 1.10 -3.78 -15.94
C VAL A 550 1.72 -2.38 -15.84
N PHE A 551 1.78 -1.83 -14.63
CA PHE A 551 2.41 -0.54 -14.37
C PHE A 551 3.21 -0.56 -13.06
N SER A 552 4.09 0.43 -12.87
CA SER A 552 5.04 0.50 -11.74
C SER A 552 5.95 -0.73 -11.61
N HIS A 553 6.15 -1.47 -12.69
CA HIS A 553 7.14 -2.53 -12.81
C HIS A 553 8.52 -1.91 -13.09
N SER A 554 9.57 -2.71 -12.93
CA SER A 554 10.89 -2.39 -13.48
C SER A 554 11.15 -3.26 -14.71
N ALA A 555 12.04 -2.80 -15.59
CA ALA A 555 12.45 -3.57 -16.75
C ALA A 555 13.90 -3.25 -17.10
N VAL A 556 14.64 -4.25 -17.56
CA VAL A 556 16.03 -4.13 -17.98
C VAL A 556 16.27 -4.92 -19.27
N VAL A 557 17.21 -4.47 -20.08
CA VAL A 557 17.65 -5.21 -21.26
C VAL A 557 18.64 -6.29 -20.84
N THR A 558 18.39 -7.52 -21.27
CA THR A 558 19.28 -8.67 -21.09
C THR A 558 19.39 -9.45 -22.40
N GLN A 559 20.05 -10.60 -22.39
CA GLN A 559 20.17 -11.49 -23.53
C GLN A 559 19.58 -12.87 -23.22
N ASP A 560 18.83 -13.41 -24.18
CA ASP A 560 18.30 -14.76 -24.11
C ASP A 560 19.39 -15.83 -24.34
N ALA A 561 18.95 -17.10 -24.46
CA ALA A 561 19.85 -18.22 -24.75
C ALA A 561 20.53 -18.14 -26.13
N ASN A 562 19.97 -17.38 -27.07
CA ASN A 562 20.47 -17.18 -28.43
C ASN A 562 21.28 -15.88 -28.58
N HIS A 563 21.59 -15.18 -27.48
CA HIS A 563 22.22 -13.87 -27.46
C HIS A 563 21.40 -12.75 -28.12
N GLN A 564 20.10 -12.95 -28.30
CA GLN A 564 19.19 -11.90 -28.74
C GLN A 564 18.85 -11.01 -27.55
N GLU A 565 18.84 -9.69 -27.76
CA GLU A 565 18.36 -8.75 -26.75
C GLU A 565 16.89 -9.00 -26.44
N CYS A 566 16.57 -9.10 -25.15
CA CYS A 566 15.22 -9.23 -24.64
C CYS A 566 15.02 -8.32 -23.43
N LEU A 567 13.76 -8.01 -23.14
CA LEU A 567 13.41 -7.18 -21.99
C LEU A 567 12.98 -8.09 -20.83
N LEU A 568 13.67 -8.01 -19.70
CA LEU A 568 13.26 -8.68 -18.47
C LEU A 568 12.42 -7.71 -17.65
N VAL A 569 11.12 -8.00 -17.50
CA VAL A 569 10.14 -7.22 -16.73
C VAL A 569 9.91 -7.89 -15.38
N VAL A 570 9.99 -7.12 -14.30
CA VAL A 570 9.83 -7.63 -12.94
C VAL A 570 8.74 -6.87 -12.17
N GLY A 571 7.83 -7.66 -11.59
CA GLY A 571 6.79 -7.19 -10.68
C GLY A 571 5.82 -6.19 -11.30
N GLY A 572 5.44 -5.18 -10.52
CA GLY A 572 4.45 -4.17 -10.89
C GLY A 572 3.06 -4.47 -10.34
N ILE A 573 2.08 -3.70 -10.80
CA ILE A 573 0.66 -3.83 -10.43
C ILE A 573 -0.14 -4.22 -11.67
N ARG A 574 -0.98 -5.23 -11.54
CA ARG A 574 -1.99 -5.59 -12.55
C ARG A 574 -3.20 -4.68 -12.40
N MET A 575 -3.54 -3.93 -13.45
CA MET A 575 -4.60 -2.92 -13.36
C MET A 575 -6.00 -3.50 -13.17
N SER A 576 -6.28 -4.71 -13.67
CA SER A 576 -7.63 -5.28 -13.62
C SER A 576 -8.17 -5.49 -12.20
N ASN A 577 -7.27 -5.73 -11.24
CA ASN A 577 -7.60 -6.06 -9.85
C ASN A 577 -6.65 -5.42 -8.83
N GLU A 578 -5.81 -4.48 -9.25
CA GLU A 578 -4.78 -3.82 -8.42
C GLU A 578 -3.80 -4.81 -7.72
N GLN A 579 -3.70 -6.05 -8.19
CA GLN A 579 -2.82 -7.06 -7.59
C GLN A 579 -1.35 -6.71 -7.81
N VAL A 580 -0.57 -6.71 -6.72
CA VAL A 580 0.89 -6.60 -6.79
C VAL A 580 1.49 -7.92 -7.27
N LEU A 581 2.33 -7.85 -8.30
CA LEU A 581 2.86 -9.02 -8.99
C LEU A 581 4.24 -9.41 -8.46
N ASN A 582 4.50 -10.71 -8.41
CA ASN A 582 5.83 -11.30 -8.24
C ASN A 582 6.39 -11.88 -9.55
N THR A 583 5.72 -11.62 -10.68
CA THR A 583 6.09 -12.20 -11.96
C THR A 583 7.42 -11.64 -12.45
N VAL A 584 8.28 -12.54 -12.92
CA VAL A 584 9.45 -12.21 -13.73
C VAL A 584 9.15 -12.68 -15.15
N CYS A 585 9.19 -11.79 -16.11
CA CYS A 585 8.76 -12.04 -17.48
C CYS A 585 9.86 -11.64 -18.47
N GLN A 586 10.22 -12.55 -19.36
CA GLN A 586 11.07 -12.24 -20.51
C GLN A 586 10.17 -11.84 -21.69
N ILE A 587 10.41 -10.68 -22.27
CA ILE A 587 9.73 -10.18 -23.46
C ILE A 587 10.71 -10.14 -24.62
N THR A 588 10.38 -10.86 -25.69
CA THR A 588 11.17 -10.90 -26.92
C THR A 588 10.47 -10.09 -28.00
N LEU A 589 11.24 -9.28 -28.71
CA LEU A 589 10.79 -8.37 -29.77
C LEU A 589 11.50 -8.73 -31.07
N GLY A 590 10.77 -8.71 -32.18
CA GLY A 590 11.37 -8.99 -33.48
C GLY A 590 10.57 -8.46 -34.66
N VAL A 591 11.06 -8.78 -35.86
CA VAL A 591 10.50 -8.35 -37.14
C VAL A 591 10.36 -9.57 -38.05
N GLU A 592 9.19 -9.75 -38.64
CA GLU A 592 8.96 -10.71 -39.73
C GLU A 592 9.22 -10.04 -41.08
N THR A 593 9.97 -10.71 -41.98
CA THR A 593 10.51 -10.11 -43.21
C THR A 593 9.89 -10.62 -44.52
N GLU A 594 8.86 -11.48 -44.48
CA GLU A 594 8.44 -12.21 -45.68
C GLU A 594 7.64 -11.38 -46.72
N GLU A 595 7.03 -10.25 -46.36
CA GLU A 595 6.32 -9.37 -47.34
C GLU A 595 6.35 -7.88 -46.97
N LEU A 596 6.11 -7.55 -45.70
CA LEU A 596 6.23 -6.21 -45.09
C LEU A 596 6.76 -6.39 -43.65
N PRO A 597 7.63 -5.49 -43.13
CA PRO A 597 8.13 -5.61 -41.77
C PRO A 597 6.97 -5.56 -40.77
N ARG A 598 6.68 -6.70 -40.15
CA ARG A 598 5.70 -6.81 -39.07
C ARG A 598 6.44 -6.97 -37.74
N TYR A 599 6.31 -5.96 -36.90
CA TYR A 599 6.86 -5.97 -35.55
C TYR A 599 6.01 -6.83 -34.63
N TRP A 600 6.63 -7.78 -33.95
CA TRP A 600 5.96 -8.73 -33.08
C TRP A 600 6.57 -8.75 -31.69
N VAL A 601 5.72 -9.07 -30.71
CA VAL A 601 6.12 -9.28 -29.32
C VAL A 601 5.58 -10.62 -28.81
N GLU A 602 6.41 -11.32 -28.04
CA GLU A 602 6.05 -12.52 -27.28
C GLU A 602 6.61 -12.41 -25.86
N ALA A 603 6.02 -13.15 -24.93
CA ALA A 603 6.39 -13.10 -23.52
C ALA A 603 6.41 -14.49 -22.90
N GLN A 604 7.37 -14.70 -22.00
CA GLN A 604 7.54 -15.94 -21.25
C GLN A 604 7.68 -15.62 -19.76
N ALA A 605 6.83 -16.23 -18.93
CA ALA A 605 7.02 -16.18 -17.48
C ALA A 605 8.20 -17.07 -17.07
N LEU A 606 9.08 -16.53 -16.22
CA LEU A 606 10.18 -17.26 -15.61
C LEU A 606 9.80 -17.59 -14.14
N ASP A 607 9.90 -18.87 -13.77
CA ASP A 607 9.65 -19.32 -12.40
C ASP A 607 10.92 -19.16 -11.56
N ILE A 608 11.18 -17.93 -11.11
CA ILE A 608 12.36 -17.59 -10.30
C ILE A 608 12.09 -17.91 -8.82
N ARG A 609 12.96 -18.73 -8.22
CA ARG A 609 12.83 -19.17 -6.81
C ARG A 609 14.11 -18.97 -6.00
N ALA A 610 13.96 -18.83 -4.69
CA ALA A 610 15.09 -18.91 -3.77
C ALA A 610 15.63 -20.35 -3.72
N SER A 611 16.82 -20.53 -3.15
CA SER A 611 17.38 -21.88 -2.87
C SER A 611 16.48 -22.71 -1.94
N THR A 612 15.66 -22.05 -1.12
CA THR A 612 14.63 -22.66 -0.26
C THR A 612 13.35 -23.05 -1.02
N GLY A 613 13.22 -22.69 -2.30
CA GLY A 613 12.06 -22.95 -3.15
C GLY A 613 10.97 -21.87 -3.11
N GLU A 614 11.12 -20.87 -2.24
CA GLU A 614 10.18 -19.76 -2.11
C GLU A 614 10.17 -18.87 -3.36
N PRO A 615 8.99 -18.36 -3.79
CA PRO A 615 8.91 -17.44 -4.92
C PRO A 615 9.44 -16.05 -4.53
N LEU A 616 9.78 -15.24 -5.53
CA LEU A 616 10.07 -13.83 -5.30
C LEU A 616 8.87 -13.14 -4.63
N LYS A 617 9.13 -12.27 -3.67
CA LYS A 617 8.08 -11.49 -3.01
C LYS A 617 7.47 -10.46 -3.99
N PRO A 618 6.14 -10.36 -4.10
CA PRO A 618 5.47 -9.42 -5.01
C PRO A 618 5.88 -7.98 -4.68
N ARG A 619 6.16 -7.18 -5.71
CA ARG A 619 6.64 -5.81 -5.52
C ARG A 619 6.39 -4.89 -6.70
N PHE A 620 6.26 -3.60 -6.44
CA PHE A 620 6.19 -2.53 -7.43
C PHE A 620 6.91 -1.27 -6.95
N GLY A 621 7.17 -0.30 -7.84
CA GLY A 621 7.84 0.95 -7.49
C GLY A 621 9.33 0.80 -7.11
N HIS A 622 9.87 -0.39 -7.36
CA HIS A 622 11.28 -0.72 -7.25
C HIS A 622 12.02 -0.33 -8.54
N SER A 623 13.35 -0.30 -8.48
CA SER A 623 14.21 -0.18 -9.65
C SER A 623 14.92 -1.50 -9.94
N ALA A 624 15.40 -1.67 -11.16
CA ALA A 624 16.22 -2.82 -11.52
C ALA A 624 17.41 -2.39 -12.38
N VAL A 625 18.52 -3.11 -12.22
CA VAL A 625 19.77 -2.88 -12.95
C VAL A 625 20.31 -4.22 -13.45
N ALA A 626 20.58 -4.31 -14.76
CA ALA A 626 21.35 -5.42 -15.31
C ALA A 626 22.83 -5.19 -15.01
N VAL A 627 23.41 -5.99 -14.14
CA VAL A 627 24.85 -5.96 -13.81
C VAL A 627 25.65 -6.57 -14.95
N ASP A 628 25.14 -7.65 -15.52
CA ASP A 628 25.59 -8.27 -16.76
C ASP A 628 24.42 -9.01 -17.44
N SER A 629 24.70 -9.93 -18.36
CA SER A 629 23.69 -10.66 -19.14
C SER A 629 22.91 -11.74 -18.37
N ASP A 630 23.26 -12.02 -17.11
CA ASP A 630 22.53 -12.97 -16.27
C ASP A 630 22.32 -12.49 -14.84
N ARG A 631 23.06 -11.51 -14.34
CA ARG A 631 22.86 -10.96 -12.99
C ARG A 631 22.05 -9.68 -13.03
N ILE A 632 20.84 -9.73 -12.48
CA ILE A 632 19.91 -8.60 -12.43
C ILE A 632 19.64 -8.24 -10.98
N TRP A 633 19.91 -7.01 -10.58
CA TRP A 633 19.64 -6.53 -9.24
C TRP A 633 18.31 -5.79 -9.20
N ILE A 634 17.50 -6.12 -8.21
CA ILE A 634 16.21 -5.50 -7.90
C ILE A 634 16.36 -4.77 -6.58
N LEU A 635 16.04 -3.48 -6.57
CA LEU A 635 16.28 -2.60 -5.43
C LEU A 635 14.98 -1.90 -5.04
N GLY A 636 14.61 -2.03 -3.77
CA GLY A 636 13.47 -1.37 -3.14
C GLY A 636 12.09 -1.91 -3.54
N GLY A 637 11.11 -1.00 -3.44
CA GLY A 637 9.72 -1.21 -3.79
C GLY A 637 8.76 -1.33 -2.62
N VAL A 638 7.48 -1.49 -2.94
CA VAL A 638 6.38 -1.77 -2.01
C VAL A 638 5.82 -3.14 -2.31
N SER A 639 5.48 -3.90 -1.26
CA SER A 639 4.84 -5.21 -1.35
C SER A 639 3.41 -5.16 -0.81
N SER A 640 2.63 -6.19 -1.14
CA SER A 640 1.28 -6.44 -0.62
C SER A 640 1.05 -7.96 -0.62
N PRO A 641 0.37 -8.55 0.39
CA PRO A 641 -0.31 -7.85 1.50
C PRO A 641 0.62 -7.32 2.60
N GLY A 642 1.82 -7.87 2.78
CA GLY A 642 2.79 -7.41 3.79
C GLY A 642 3.77 -6.34 3.29
N LEU A 643 4.75 -5.95 4.11
CA LEU A 643 5.85 -5.06 3.72
C LEU A 643 7.03 -5.86 3.12
N LEU A 644 7.91 -5.20 2.36
CA LEU A 644 9.26 -5.73 2.15
C LEU A 644 10.05 -5.58 3.45
N GLN A 645 10.60 -6.69 3.93
CA GLN A 645 11.57 -6.70 5.02
C GLN A 645 12.89 -6.10 4.55
N TRP A 646 13.71 -5.63 5.49
CA TRP A 646 15.03 -5.06 5.19
C TRP A 646 15.84 -5.96 4.25
N HIS A 647 15.95 -7.24 4.60
CA HIS A 647 16.71 -8.22 3.82
C HIS A 647 16.10 -8.52 2.45
N GLU A 648 14.83 -8.19 2.21
CA GLU A 648 14.14 -8.39 0.92
C GLU A 648 14.21 -7.15 0.02
N THR A 649 14.74 -6.04 0.54
CA THR A 649 14.83 -4.76 -0.17
C THR A 649 15.81 -4.85 -1.34
N MET A 650 16.81 -5.73 -1.28
CA MET A 650 17.76 -5.95 -2.36
C MET A 650 17.91 -7.42 -2.70
N VAL A 651 17.68 -7.74 -3.97
CA VAL A 651 17.68 -9.10 -4.50
C VAL A 651 18.48 -9.16 -5.80
N GLU A 652 19.36 -10.15 -5.94
CA GLU A 652 19.93 -10.53 -7.23
C GLU A 652 19.09 -11.68 -7.82
N ILE A 653 18.67 -11.54 -9.06
CA ILE A 653 18.06 -12.60 -9.87
C ILE A 653 19.08 -13.09 -10.90
N GLN A 654 19.11 -14.41 -11.10
CA GLN A 654 19.84 -15.10 -12.15
C GLN A 654 18.84 -15.85 -13.05
N PRO A 655 18.33 -15.21 -14.13
CA PRO A 655 17.27 -15.77 -14.97
C PRO A 655 17.62 -17.11 -15.61
N ARG A 656 18.87 -17.32 -16.07
CA ARG A 656 19.29 -18.59 -16.69
C ARG A 656 19.25 -19.76 -15.71
N ARG A 657 19.46 -19.50 -14.42
CA ARG A 657 19.38 -20.51 -13.36
C ARG A 657 17.99 -20.60 -12.73
N ALA A 658 17.10 -19.68 -13.06
CA ALA A 658 15.80 -19.53 -12.44
C ALA A 658 15.87 -19.33 -10.90
N THR A 659 16.90 -18.59 -10.44
CA THR A 659 17.16 -18.41 -9.00
C THR A 659 17.25 -16.94 -8.59
N PHE A 660 17.03 -16.67 -7.31
CA PHE A 660 17.35 -15.37 -6.70
C PHE A 660 17.96 -15.51 -5.31
N GLU A 661 18.73 -14.49 -4.92
CA GLU A 661 19.38 -14.38 -3.60
C GLU A 661 19.20 -12.97 -3.02
N THR A 662 19.14 -12.86 -1.69
CA THR A 662 19.06 -11.57 -0.99
C THR A 662 20.46 -11.01 -0.71
N LEU A 663 20.66 -9.72 -0.94
CA LEU A 663 22.00 -9.10 -0.91
C LEU A 663 22.37 -8.45 0.45
N LYS A 664 21.43 -8.34 1.40
CA LYS A 664 21.59 -7.88 2.81
C LYS A 664 22.73 -6.87 3.10
N PRO A 665 22.76 -5.67 2.49
CA PRO A 665 23.86 -4.73 2.68
C PRO A 665 23.75 -3.94 4.00
N SER A 666 24.82 -3.90 4.79
CA SER A 666 24.83 -3.39 6.18
C SER A 666 24.49 -1.90 6.38
N CYS A 667 24.55 -1.04 5.35
CA CYS A 667 24.47 0.42 5.48
C CYS A 667 23.21 1.10 4.89
N PHE A 668 22.14 0.34 4.66
CA PHE A 668 20.92 0.82 3.98
C PHE A 668 19.63 0.77 4.82
N ARG A 669 19.73 0.65 6.15
CA ARG A 669 18.56 0.46 7.02
C ARG A 669 17.59 1.65 7.07
N GLU A 670 18.05 2.86 6.75
CA GLU A 670 17.24 4.09 6.83
C GLU A 670 16.52 4.47 5.53
N LEU A 671 16.73 3.73 4.43
CA LEU A 671 16.15 4.06 3.12
C LEU A 671 14.85 3.32 2.87
N VAL A 672 13.86 4.04 2.34
CA VAL A 672 12.57 3.47 1.93
C VAL A 672 12.69 2.79 0.56
N MET A 673 13.50 3.37 -0.34
CA MET A 673 13.70 2.92 -1.72
C MET A 673 12.39 2.74 -2.50
N VAL A 674 11.51 3.75 -2.46
CA VAL A 674 10.25 3.75 -3.24
C VAL A 674 10.17 4.96 -4.15
N GLY A 675 10.05 4.70 -5.45
CA GLY A 675 10.14 5.74 -6.49
C GLY A 675 11.53 6.37 -6.58
N HIS A 676 12.56 5.71 -6.04
CA HIS A 676 13.96 6.05 -6.25
C HIS A 676 14.39 5.69 -7.68
N ALA A 677 15.54 6.21 -8.12
CA ALA A 677 16.13 5.87 -9.40
C ALA A 677 17.53 5.28 -9.20
N THR A 678 17.86 4.24 -9.97
CA THR A 678 19.18 3.60 -9.97
C THR A 678 19.77 3.53 -11.37
N ALA A 679 21.11 3.51 -11.45
CA ALA A 679 21.84 3.35 -12.69
C ALA A 679 23.16 2.61 -12.47
N LEU A 680 23.60 1.87 -13.49
CA LEU A 680 24.90 1.21 -13.51
C LEU A 680 25.99 2.20 -13.94
N ASP A 681 26.96 2.48 -13.08
CA ASP A 681 28.24 3.09 -13.44
C ASP A 681 29.20 1.98 -13.89
N ALA A 682 29.05 1.56 -15.15
CA ALA A 682 29.83 0.44 -15.70
C ALA A 682 31.35 0.71 -15.68
N ARG A 683 31.77 1.98 -15.79
CA ARG A 683 33.20 2.36 -15.75
C ARG A 683 33.82 2.10 -14.39
N ARG A 684 33.07 2.34 -13.31
CA ARG A 684 33.55 2.19 -11.92
C ARG A 684 33.03 0.92 -11.23
N GLN A 685 32.31 0.07 -11.96
CA GLN A 685 31.75 -1.19 -11.48
C GLN A 685 30.93 -1.00 -10.19
N ARG A 686 30.00 -0.05 -10.22
CA ARG A 686 29.09 0.22 -9.10
C ARG A 686 27.70 0.60 -9.57
N ILE A 687 26.71 0.37 -8.72
CA ILE A 687 25.35 0.89 -8.89
C ILE A 687 25.24 2.18 -8.08
N VAL A 688 24.62 3.19 -8.66
CA VAL A 688 24.30 4.47 -8.00
C VAL A 688 22.80 4.58 -7.85
N GLY A 689 22.32 4.97 -6.66
CA GLY A 689 20.91 5.19 -6.38
C GLY A 689 20.66 6.56 -5.76
N THR A 690 19.50 7.14 -6.08
CA THR A 690 19.15 8.51 -5.65
C THR A 690 17.66 8.65 -5.37
N GLY A 691 17.34 9.42 -4.31
CA GLY A 691 15.99 9.83 -3.94
C GLY A 691 15.08 8.65 -3.59
N GLY A 692 13.78 8.90 -3.60
CA GLY A 692 12.76 8.01 -3.06
C GLY A 692 12.03 8.63 -1.88
N GLY A 693 10.90 8.05 -1.47
CA GLY A 693 10.19 8.46 -0.26
C GLY A 693 8.66 8.40 -0.34
N GLY A 694 8.01 9.12 0.58
CA GLY A 694 6.57 9.08 0.81
C GLY A 694 6.03 10.31 1.53
N THR A 695 4.73 10.52 1.45
CA THR A 695 3.94 11.50 2.23
C THR A 695 3.31 10.90 3.48
N CYS A 696 3.45 9.59 3.67
CA CYS A 696 3.10 8.80 4.86
C CYS A 696 1.71 9.15 5.40
N PHE A 697 0.67 8.99 4.57
CA PHE A 697 -0.73 9.18 4.97
C PHE A 697 -1.10 10.58 5.50
N GLY A 698 -0.32 11.61 5.16
CA GLY A 698 -0.50 12.95 5.68
C GLY A 698 0.08 13.17 7.08
N PHE A 699 0.75 12.17 7.66
CA PHE A 699 1.51 12.31 8.91
C PHE A 699 2.72 13.24 8.72
N GLY A 700 3.33 13.21 7.54
CA GLY A 700 4.50 14.01 7.15
C GLY A 700 5.22 13.37 5.97
N ALA A 701 6.02 14.12 5.22
CA ALA A 701 6.82 13.53 4.15
C ALA A 701 8.15 12.97 4.70
N TRP A 702 8.58 11.87 4.10
CA TRP A 702 9.90 11.27 4.26
C TRP A 702 10.58 11.22 2.89
N TRP A 703 11.86 11.58 2.85
CA TRP A 703 12.68 11.55 1.63
C TRP A 703 13.96 10.77 1.87
N ASP A 704 14.29 9.88 0.94
CA ASP A 704 15.59 9.21 0.87
C ASP A 704 16.62 10.21 0.32
N ALA A 705 16.98 11.19 1.16
CA ALA A 705 17.72 12.37 0.74
C ALA A 705 19.14 12.04 0.24
N SER A 706 19.81 11.13 0.95
CA SER A 706 21.18 10.73 0.67
C SER A 706 21.26 9.81 -0.54
N ALA A 707 22.01 10.23 -1.56
CA ALA A 707 22.42 9.33 -2.63
C ALA A 707 23.39 8.26 -2.12
N TRP A 708 23.44 7.13 -2.81
CA TRP A 708 24.23 5.98 -2.38
C TRP A 708 24.86 5.22 -3.54
N GLY A 709 25.93 4.48 -3.25
CA GLY A 709 26.63 3.65 -4.22
C GLY A 709 27.03 2.28 -3.68
N ILE A 710 26.92 1.24 -4.51
CA ILE A 710 27.23 -0.16 -4.15
C ILE A 710 28.17 -0.75 -5.20
N HIS A 711 29.35 -1.23 -4.78
CA HIS A 711 30.32 -1.84 -5.68
C HIS A 711 29.94 -3.29 -6.04
N ILE A 712 30.11 -3.65 -7.31
CA ILE A 712 29.67 -4.94 -7.87
C ILE A 712 30.66 -6.08 -7.58
N GLN A 713 31.95 -5.78 -7.38
CA GLN A 713 33.02 -6.79 -7.37
C GLN A 713 33.43 -7.33 -5.98
N ALA A 714 32.78 -6.93 -4.89
CA ALA A 714 33.13 -7.41 -3.55
C ALA A 714 32.38 -8.72 -3.19
N MET A 715 32.74 -9.83 -3.83
CA MET A 715 32.23 -11.18 -3.50
C MET A 715 33.32 -12.28 -3.50
N ILE A 716 34.58 -11.91 -3.31
CA ILE A 716 35.64 -12.91 -3.09
C ILE A 716 36.52 -12.46 -1.93
N MET A 717 36.08 -12.74 -0.71
CA MET A 717 36.89 -13.43 0.31
C MET A 717 35.97 -13.99 1.39
#